data_AF-A0A7L3QU76-F1
#
_entry.id   AF-A0A7L3QU76-F1
#
_cell.length_a   1.000
_cell.length_b   1.000
_cell.length_c   1.000
_cell.angle_alpha   90.00
_cell.angle_beta   90.00
_cell.angle_gamma   90.00
#
_symmetry.space_group_name_H-M   'P 1'
#
loop_
_entity.id
_entity.type
_entity.pdbx_description
1 polymer ?
#
loop_
_entity_poly.entity_id
_entity_poly.type
_entity_poly.pdbx_seq_one_letter_code
_entity_poly.pdbx_strand_id
1 'polypeptide(L)'
;ASCSASGDPHYNTFDHKVHNFMGNCTYTLSKVCNASESLPYFDVSTTNEHRGANTKVSYVKSVHVEVYDNQISLLKKRKVNVNGRRMNLPVFIEKKISIQSSGGYVLLETDFGLWVRYDGNHYAEVSVPSNYSGLLCGLCGNYNGDPNDDNIKSNGDIASDSTDLGESWLVPENNTVYVKSFHHVAFAEQTLKIKYPSACWLFPPVTSSSCPLEDCHTKVPPQNFFENCVYDMCFTGGQATSLCYGLQAYAESCVNAGICIEWRNATLCPMSCPGGSIYQSCATRCPSTCLNMSAVDSCSTLPVEGCFCKEGYVLSGDKCVPESDCGCLNESWFTRYPCTERCTCKANDTIECKSWECGAQEECSIQDGVLGCHSNGQAICQVVGDPHYFTFDGMKYTFVGTCTYTLVEVVNTATNVVPITILGKNEDRGLRGATYLKEVYIDVHGVRITLQKNQGILLNNERVYTPVQNRLQGVSIGNVGRFIVVETDFGVIVKYDGNHHLEITLPRSYFSQVHGMCGNFNGNREDDLALTNGTVVPAPEFGNSWEVEEDSDKGCLPDSREDDDPPCTPENKPIIERQCNVLKSDKFKACHSLVNPDDFIEICIYDMCQYDGMKSALCDIVQVYVDTCKNHGITIKWRNSTFCPLPCPSRSHYKDCVSPCPSTCSDIFASSLCDKTEECTEGCECDDNYVLSNGNCVPLSSCGCRDDDNNYYSAGETWITPHCTKRCQCQKNGVISCKSYSCDSRETCVVKDGKHKCNPTGFGRCQIMGDPHYITFDRLVHHFQGKYTYILAQTIPNLPDTLTPFSIEGMNYPLRGSRRITYLKEMLINVYNHTVRFRQNKQVLLDGVRVRPPVRPHEGIRIYQRTTRIYLETDFGLYLSFDGNQNADIKLATTYRSRVEGLCGDFDGRHRNDFTKPDGAWVRNVNVFGESWKVPLKRRSRFRRDISENESEEEPDPGLFQGCNENQLEQQNTTSRCQILTDLNGPFANCHSAVQPDFYFTSCLFDMCVEGDEVATLCRSLEEYVLACQQQGVSMDGWRQQTDCGISCPANSKYSSCMSACPASCNDLTSPSECESPCVEGCECLPGYVLSGFDCVPYKQCGCTYLNKYYEIGEIFTTDDCSQKCQCTESSTVFCFDEVCGSGEICGISNYNRGCYRSGPCMPNPCKNDGICSETYNSTSLHFCECSELYTGPNCEAEKIGNKTI
;
A
#
# COMPACT_ATOMS: atom_id res chain seq x y z
N ALA A 1 -43.35 22.93 -10.42
CA ALA A 1 -43.04 21.49 -10.25
C ALA A 1 -41.58 21.27 -10.54
N SER A 2 -41.01 20.11 -10.19
CA SER A 2 -39.65 19.75 -10.58
C SER A 2 -39.60 18.55 -11.51
N CYS A 3 -38.58 18.52 -12.35
CA CYS A 3 -38.22 17.45 -13.27
C CYS A 3 -36.74 17.10 -13.07
N SER A 4 -36.39 15.83 -13.14
CA SER A 4 -35.01 15.38 -12.91
C SER A 4 -34.52 14.40 -13.97
N ALA A 5 -33.23 14.46 -14.26
CA ALA A 5 -32.48 13.43 -14.98
C ALA A 5 -31.43 12.83 -14.03
N SER A 6 -31.39 11.50 -13.91
CA SER A 6 -30.54 10.82 -12.91
C SER A 6 -30.12 9.40 -13.32
N GLY A 7 -28.94 8.94 -12.92
CA GLY A 7 -28.53 7.55 -13.11
C GLY A 7 -28.13 7.28 -14.55
N ASP A 8 -28.56 6.16 -15.12
CA ASP A 8 -28.23 5.78 -16.51
C ASP A 8 -29.36 6.14 -17.50
N PRO A 9 -29.38 7.37 -18.00
CA PRO A 9 -30.20 8.40 -17.38
C PRO A 9 -31.71 8.05 -17.43
N HIS A 10 -32.30 8.06 -16.24
CA HIS A 10 -33.73 8.04 -16.01
C HIS A 10 -34.26 9.46 -15.91
N TYR A 11 -35.31 9.77 -16.66
CA TYR A 11 -35.99 11.06 -16.66
C TYR A 11 -37.30 10.94 -15.90
N ASN A 12 -37.54 11.85 -14.97
CA ASN A 12 -38.80 12.01 -14.25
C ASN A 12 -39.38 13.38 -14.61
N THR A 13 -40.48 13.39 -15.35
CA THR A 13 -41.09 14.61 -15.90
C THR A 13 -41.77 15.44 -14.82
N PHE A 14 -42.19 16.66 -15.16
CA PHE A 14 -42.92 17.54 -14.24
C PHE A 14 -44.23 16.93 -13.72
N ASP A 15 -44.84 16.04 -14.52
CA ASP A 15 -46.10 15.36 -14.21
C ASP A 15 -45.88 13.92 -13.69
N HIS A 16 -44.64 13.60 -13.29
CA HIS A 16 -44.21 12.35 -12.64
C HIS A 16 -44.18 11.11 -13.56
N LYS A 17 -44.09 11.30 -14.87
CA LYS A 17 -43.86 10.22 -15.83
C LYS A 17 -42.38 9.84 -15.86
N VAL A 18 -42.07 8.55 -15.76
CA VAL A 18 -40.70 8.03 -15.90
C VAL A 18 -40.48 7.47 -17.31
N HIS A 19 -39.36 7.82 -17.91
CA HIS A 19 -38.85 7.22 -19.13
C HIS A 19 -37.32 7.15 -19.14
N ASN A 20 -36.78 6.20 -19.89
CA ASN A 20 -35.34 5.86 -19.89
C ASN A 20 -34.78 6.06 -21.30
N PHE A 21 -33.73 6.86 -21.44
CA PHE A 21 -33.16 7.18 -22.75
C PHE A 21 -31.63 7.27 -22.72
N MET A 22 -30.97 6.41 -23.50
CA MET A 22 -29.52 6.20 -23.50
C MET A 22 -28.77 7.00 -24.58
N GLY A 23 -29.10 8.28 -24.72
CA GLY A 23 -28.40 9.18 -25.66
C GLY A 23 -27.08 9.70 -25.07
N ASN A 24 -26.04 9.88 -25.90
CA ASN A 24 -24.72 10.40 -25.53
C ASN A 24 -24.40 11.79 -26.14
N CYS A 25 -25.44 12.57 -26.41
CA CYS A 25 -25.35 13.91 -27.01
C CYS A 25 -26.01 14.94 -26.08
N THR A 26 -26.16 16.17 -26.57
CA THR A 26 -26.89 17.24 -25.90
C THR A 26 -28.37 17.18 -26.24
N TYR A 27 -29.23 17.15 -25.22
CA TYR A 27 -30.69 17.05 -25.36
C TYR A 27 -31.39 18.15 -24.59
N THR A 28 -32.51 18.66 -25.13
CA THR A 28 -33.36 19.64 -24.45
C THR A 28 -34.09 18.97 -23.30
N LEU A 29 -33.78 19.36 -22.06
CA LEU A 29 -34.45 18.87 -20.86
C LEU A 29 -35.78 19.59 -20.68
N SER A 30 -35.78 20.94 -20.69
CA SER A 30 -37.00 21.75 -20.68
C SER A 30 -36.75 23.14 -21.23
N LYS A 31 -37.66 23.66 -22.06
CA LYS A 31 -37.65 25.06 -22.51
C LYS A 31 -39.07 25.62 -22.63
N VAL A 32 -39.15 26.94 -22.75
CA VAL A 32 -40.42 27.63 -23.05
C VAL A 32 -40.74 27.51 -24.53
N CYS A 33 -41.87 26.89 -24.86
CA CYS A 33 -42.24 26.56 -26.25
C CYS A 33 -43.45 27.35 -26.74
N ASN A 34 -44.31 27.76 -25.81
CA ASN A 34 -45.46 28.62 -26.10
C ASN A 34 -45.28 29.93 -25.32
N ALA A 35 -44.52 30.87 -25.90
CA ALA A 35 -44.16 32.12 -25.22
C ALA A 35 -45.38 33.05 -25.07
N SER A 36 -45.75 33.36 -23.82
CA SER A 36 -46.57 34.53 -23.49
C SER A 36 -45.65 35.75 -23.33
N GLU A 37 -46.05 36.94 -23.81
CA GLU A 37 -45.28 38.19 -23.61
C GLU A 37 -45.03 38.54 -22.11
N SER A 38 -45.69 37.84 -21.19
CA SER A 38 -45.64 38.10 -19.75
C SER A 38 -44.61 37.29 -18.95
N LEU A 39 -43.98 36.25 -19.51
CA LEU A 39 -43.08 35.35 -18.77
C LEU A 39 -41.67 35.31 -19.38
N PRO A 40 -40.59 35.32 -18.56
CA PRO A 40 -39.23 35.15 -19.04
C PRO A 40 -39.00 33.82 -19.78
N TYR A 41 -38.26 33.88 -20.89
CA TYR A 41 -37.81 32.71 -21.64
C TYR A 41 -36.63 32.03 -20.95
N PHE A 42 -36.56 30.70 -21.04
CA PHE A 42 -35.39 29.90 -20.69
C PHE A 42 -35.30 28.64 -21.56
N ASP A 43 -34.08 28.11 -21.69
CA ASP A 43 -33.80 26.78 -22.24
C ASP A 43 -32.81 26.06 -21.32
N VAL A 44 -33.17 24.86 -20.86
CA VAL A 44 -32.29 23.96 -20.12
C VAL A 44 -32.05 22.70 -20.94
N SER A 45 -30.78 22.42 -21.22
CA SER A 45 -30.34 21.21 -21.91
C SER A 45 -29.28 20.47 -21.10
N THR A 46 -29.18 19.15 -21.34
CA THR A 46 -28.21 18.28 -20.68
C THR A 46 -27.38 17.54 -21.71
N THR A 47 -26.08 17.56 -21.53
CA THR A 47 -25.14 16.75 -22.32
C THR A 47 -24.92 15.44 -21.60
N ASN A 48 -25.13 14.33 -22.29
CA ASN A 48 -24.93 13.00 -21.74
C ASN A 48 -23.65 12.36 -22.30
N GLU A 49 -23.02 11.46 -21.56
CA GLU A 49 -21.87 10.67 -22.05
C GLU A 49 -21.88 9.23 -21.54
N HIS A 50 -21.07 8.36 -22.14
CA HIS A 50 -20.97 6.96 -21.74
C HIS A 50 -20.20 6.76 -20.43
N ARG A 51 -20.57 5.73 -19.65
CA ARG A 51 -19.93 5.41 -18.38
C ARG A 51 -18.59 4.71 -18.58
N GLY A 52 -17.52 5.50 -18.72
CA GLY A 52 -16.17 5.00 -18.96
C GLY A 52 -16.10 4.20 -20.26
N ALA A 53 -15.54 2.99 -20.21
CA ALA A 53 -15.48 2.09 -21.37
C ALA A 53 -16.82 1.41 -21.71
N ASN A 54 -17.86 1.51 -20.87
CA ASN A 54 -19.17 0.89 -21.11
C ASN A 54 -20.04 1.79 -21.99
N THR A 55 -20.19 1.42 -23.26
CA THR A 55 -21.00 2.14 -24.25
C THR A 55 -22.50 1.80 -24.19
N LYS A 56 -22.94 0.94 -23.27
CA LYS A 56 -24.35 0.52 -23.16
C LYS A 56 -25.23 1.48 -22.35
N VAL A 57 -24.62 2.33 -21.53
CA VAL A 57 -25.31 3.28 -20.65
C VAL A 57 -24.71 4.67 -20.82
N SER A 58 -25.53 5.69 -20.56
CA SER A 58 -25.11 7.10 -20.58
C SER A 58 -25.58 7.81 -19.33
N TYR A 59 -25.00 8.94 -18.97
CA TYR A 59 -25.40 9.74 -17.80
C TYR A 59 -25.15 11.23 -18.06
N VAL A 60 -25.74 12.11 -17.24
CA VAL A 60 -25.61 13.56 -17.40
C VAL A 60 -24.17 13.99 -17.10
N LYS A 61 -23.49 14.56 -18.09
CA LYS A 61 -22.13 15.13 -18.01
C LYS A 61 -22.14 16.60 -17.60
N SER A 62 -23.05 17.38 -18.18
CA SER A 62 -23.17 18.81 -17.96
C SER A 62 -24.59 19.30 -18.19
N VAL A 63 -24.93 20.43 -17.57
CA VAL A 63 -26.21 21.12 -17.70
C VAL A 63 -25.97 22.52 -18.27
N HIS A 64 -26.68 22.87 -19.33
CA HIS A 64 -26.58 24.16 -20.02
C HIS A 64 -27.89 24.92 -19.85
N VAL A 65 -27.81 26.18 -19.42
CA VAL A 65 -28.95 27.06 -19.14
C VAL A 65 -28.78 28.34 -19.94
N GLU A 66 -29.74 28.62 -20.81
CA GLU A 66 -29.89 29.89 -21.51
C GLU A 66 -31.02 30.69 -20.87
N VAL A 67 -30.70 31.84 -20.27
CA VAL A 67 -31.66 32.71 -19.59
C VAL A 67 -31.14 34.14 -19.53
N TYR A 68 -32.01 35.14 -19.76
CA TYR A 68 -31.64 36.57 -19.79
C TYR A 68 -30.41 36.87 -20.67
N ASP A 69 -30.35 36.32 -21.89
CA ASP A 69 -29.23 36.48 -22.83
C ASP A 69 -27.86 35.99 -22.30
N ASN A 70 -27.85 35.17 -21.25
CA ASN A 70 -26.65 34.54 -20.72
C ASN A 70 -26.65 33.04 -21.00
N GLN A 71 -25.49 32.50 -21.39
CA GLN A 71 -25.25 31.07 -21.52
C GLN A 71 -24.44 30.57 -20.33
N ILE A 72 -25.04 29.72 -19.51
CA ILE A 72 -24.45 29.21 -18.28
C ILE A 72 -24.31 27.70 -18.38
N SER A 73 -23.12 27.17 -18.10
CA SER A 73 -22.84 25.74 -18.14
C SER A 73 -22.38 25.27 -16.76
N LEU A 74 -23.13 24.33 -16.18
CA LEU A 74 -22.78 23.60 -14.97
C LEU A 74 -22.07 22.30 -15.40
N LEU A 75 -20.82 22.15 -15.01
CA LEU A 75 -19.92 21.09 -15.49
C LEU A 75 -19.58 20.09 -14.37
N LYS A 76 -18.90 19.00 -14.74
CA LYS A 76 -18.37 18.03 -13.79
C LYS A 76 -17.54 18.68 -12.68
N LYS A 77 -17.52 18.03 -11.52
CA LYS A 77 -16.84 18.53 -10.30
C LYS A 77 -17.34 19.92 -9.88
N ARG A 78 -18.61 20.24 -10.17
CA ARG A 78 -19.29 21.48 -9.77
C ARG A 78 -18.63 22.76 -10.31
N LYS A 79 -17.93 22.67 -11.44
CA LYS A 79 -17.33 23.82 -12.13
C LYS A 79 -18.40 24.58 -12.91
N VAL A 80 -18.30 25.92 -12.98
CA VAL A 80 -19.28 26.76 -13.67
C VAL A 80 -18.60 27.64 -14.72
N ASN A 81 -19.18 27.65 -15.93
CA ASN A 81 -18.84 28.60 -16.96
C ASN A 81 -20.02 29.55 -17.23
N VAL A 82 -19.74 30.85 -17.36
CA VAL A 82 -20.70 31.88 -17.76
C VAL A 82 -20.17 32.55 -19.03
N ASN A 83 -20.95 32.52 -20.12
CA ASN A 83 -20.59 33.07 -21.43
C ASN A 83 -19.20 32.61 -21.91
N GLY A 84 -18.90 31.33 -21.71
CA GLY A 84 -17.63 30.69 -22.08
C GLY A 84 -16.46 30.92 -21.12
N ARG A 85 -16.63 31.66 -20.02
CA ARG A 85 -15.58 31.91 -19.01
C ARG A 85 -15.83 31.16 -17.73
N ARG A 86 -14.81 30.52 -17.16
CA ARG A 86 -14.88 29.83 -15.87
C ARG A 86 -14.98 30.85 -14.73
N MET A 87 -15.91 30.60 -13.81
CA MET A 87 -16.19 31.47 -12.68
C MET A 87 -16.07 30.69 -11.37
N ASN A 88 -15.53 31.33 -10.32
CA ASN A 88 -15.57 30.81 -8.96
C ASN A 88 -16.93 31.16 -8.32
N LEU A 89 -17.49 30.22 -7.55
CA LEU A 89 -18.76 30.42 -6.85
C LEU A 89 -18.56 31.21 -5.55
N PRO A 90 -19.54 32.04 -5.12
CA PRO A 90 -20.81 32.33 -5.79
C PRO A 90 -20.69 33.37 -6.93
N VAL A 91 -21.60 33.31 -7.90
CA VAL A 91 -21.72 34.24 -9.03
C VAL A 91 -23.08 34.92 -9.01
N PHE A 92 -23.11 36.25 -9.09
CA PHE A 92 -24.33 37.04 -9.17
C PHE A 92 -24.36 37.87 -10.47
N ILE A 93 -25.35 37.65 -11.33
CA ILE A 93 -25.49 38.34 -12.62
C ILE A 93 -26.69 39.29 -12.54
N GLU A 94 -26.41 40.60 -12.63
CA GLU A 94 -27.41 41.68 -12.67
C GLU A 94 -28.49 41.65 -11.56
N LYS A 95 -28.23 40.97 -10.43
CA LYS A 95 -29.21 40.66 -9.36
C LYS A 95 -30.42 39.82 -9.82
N LYS A 96 -30.39 39.28 -11.03
CA LYS A 96 -31.46 38.44 -11.59
C LYS A 96 -31.12 36.95 -11.53
N ILE A 97 -29.83 36.62 -11.60
CA ILE A 97 -29.35 35.23 -11.55
C ILE A 97 -28.35 35.13 -10.40
N SER A 98 -28.57 34.12 -9.55
CA SER A 98 -27.65 33.71 -8.49
C SER A 98 -27.17 32.29 -8.80
N ILE A 99 -25.86 32.06 -8.78
CA ILE A 99 -25.27 30.73 -8.92
C ILE A 99 -24.38 30.49 -7.70
N GLN A 100 -24.68 29.46 -6.93
CA GLN A 100 -24.01 29.20 -5.67
C GLN A 100 -23.86 27.70 -5.38
N SER A 101 -22.87 27.36 -4.56
CA SER A 101 -22.74 26.02 -3.99
C SER A 101 -23.85 25.81 -2.96
N SER A 102 -24.60 24.71 -3.08
CA SER A 102 -25.71 24.35 -2.19
C SER A 102 -25.65 22.85 -1.89
N GLY A 103 -25.05 22.48 -0.75
CA GLY A 103 -24.80 21.09 -0.37
C GLY A 103 -23.94 20.36 -1.41
N GLY A 104 -24.42 19.24 -1.92
CA GLY A 104 -23.79 18.46 -2.99
C GLY A 104 -23.90 19.07 -4.39
N TYR A 105 -24.56 20.22 -4.55
CA TYR A 105 -24.97 20.75 -5.85
C TYR A 105 -24.38 22.12 -6.14
N VAL A 106 -24.27 22.45 -7.43
CA VAL A 106 -24.33 23.84 -7.89
C VAL A 106 -25.79 24.18 -8.16
N LEU A 107 -26.27 25.26 -7.58
CA LEU A 107 -27.64 25.76 -7.72
C LEU A 107 -27.63 27.09 -8.44
N LEU A 108 -28.35 27.18 -9.55
CA LEU A 108 -28.70 28.39 -10.26
C LEU A 108 -30.15 28.76 -9.92
N GLU A 109 -30.36 29.98 -9.43
CA GLU A 109 -31.68 30.55 -9.14
C GLU A 109 -31.88 31.86 -9.90
N THR A 110 -33.11 32.09 -10.34
CA THR A 110 -33.54 33.32 -10.99
C THR A 110 -34.55 34.08 -10.14
N ASP A 111 -34.67 35.39 -10.35
CA ASP A 111 -35.63 36.26 -9.68
C ASP A 111 -37.10 35.94 -9.98
N PHE A 112 -37.39 35.27 -11.11
CA PHE A 112 -38.73 34.79 -11.46
C PHE A 112 -39.06 33.37 -10.95
N GLY A 113 -38.12 32.73 -10.24
CA GLY A 113 -38.35 31.45 -9.55
C GLY A 113 -38.05 30.18 -10.34
N LEU A 114 -37.40 30.27 -11.51
CA LEU A 114 -36.71 29.12 -12.11
C LEU A 114 -35.48 28.79 -11.26
N TRP A 115 -35.29 27.52 -10.94
CA TRP A 115 -34.02 27.03 -10.43
C TRP A 115 -33.58 25.75 -11.13
N VAL A 116 -32.26 25.62 -11.31
CA VAL A 116 -31.60 24.48 -11.93
C VAL A 116 -30.44 24.08 -11.03
N ARG A 117 -30.33 22.78 -10.70
CA ARG A 117 -29.20 22.26 -9.92
C ARG A 117 -28.58 21.03 -10.54
N TYR A 118 -27.28 20.88 -10.34
CA TYR A 118 -26.48 19.76 -10.84
C TYR A 118 -25.46 19.33 -9.79
N ASP A 119 -25.35 18.03 -9.54
CA ASP A 119 -24.40 17.47 -8.56
C ASP A 119 -22.95 17.44 -9.07
N GLY A 120 -22.74 17.72 -10.36
CA GLY A 120 -21.43 17.62 -11.00
C GLY A 120 -21.05 16.20 -11.40
N ASN A 121 -21.98 15.24 -11.35
CA ASN A 121 -21.74 13.83 -11.67
C ASN A 121 -22.82 13.18 -12.53
N HIS A 122 -24.05 13.07 -12.04
CA HIS A 122 -25.10 12.26 -12.69
C HIS A 122 -26.53 12.77 -12.49
N TYR A 123 -26.76 13.69 -11.54
CA TYR A 123 -28.11 14.15 -11.16
C TYR A 123 -28.29 15.62 -11.51
N ALA A 124 -29.25 15.89 -12.40
CA ALA A 124 -29.69 17.23 -12.74
C ALA A 124 -31.18 17.39 -12.45
N GLU A 125 -31.56 18.56 -11.93
CA GLU A 125 -32.96 18.87 -11.63
C GLU A 125 -33.30 20.31 -12.02
N VAL A 126 -34.49 20.48 -12.59
CA VAL A 126 -35.06 21.76 -13.01
C VAL A 126 -36.38 21.94 -12.28
N SER A 127 -36.63 23.14 -11.77
CA SER A 127 -37.92 23.48 -11.18
C SER A 127 -38.41 24.83 -11.65
N VAL A 128 -39.71 24.87 -11.89
CA VAL A 128 -40.42 25.99 -12.49
C VAL A 128 -41.66 26.34 -11.66
N PRO A 129 -42.02 27.63 -11.52
CA PRO A 129 -43.24 28.02 -10.84
C PRO A 129 -44.49 27.64 -11.66
N SER A 130 -45.64 27.55 -10.99
CA SER A 130 -46.89 27.03 -11.57
C SER A 130 -47.48 27.86 -12.72
N ASN A 131 -47.04 29.11 -12.88
CA ASN A 131 -47.41 29.98 -14.00
C ASN A 131 -46.85 29.51 -15.36
N TYR A 132 -45.90 28.57 -15.38
CA TYR A 132 -45.39 27.92 -16.59
C TYR A 132 -46.18 26.67 -17.03
N SER A 133 -47.23 26.30 -16.30
CA SER A 133 -48.01 25.09 -16.59
C SER A 133 -48.59 25.11 -18.02
N GLY A 134 -48.34 24.04 -18.78
CA GLY A 134 -48.76 23.89 -20.17
C GLY A 134 -48.02 24.75 -21.20
N LEU A 135 -46.97 25.48 -20.80
CA LEU A 135 -46.16 26.34 -21.69
C LEU A 135 -44.79 25.74 -22.05
N LEU A 136 -44.44 24.63 -21.40
CA LEU A 136 -43.14 23.99 -21.51
C LEU A 136 -43.16 22.86 -22.52
N CYS A 137 -41.99 22.52 -23.04
CA CYS A 137 -41.77 21.28 -23.77
C CYS A 137 -40.31 20.83 -23.62
N GLY A 138 -40.04 19.58 -23.98
CA GLY A 138 -38.74 18.94 -23.80
C GLY A 138 -38.90 17.52 -23.25
N LEU A 139 -37.79 16.90 -22.86
CA LEU A 139 -37.81 15.60 -22.18
C LEU A 139 -38.57 15.64 -20.84
N CYS A 140 -38.66 16.80 -20.19
CA CYS A 140 -39.42 16.97 -18.95
C CYS A 140 -40.94 17.06 -19.12
N GLY A 141 -41.47 16.90 -20.33
CA GLY A 141 -42.89 16.99 -20.59
C GLY A 141 -43.40 18.43 -20.66
N ASN A 142 -44.73 18.58 -20.63
CA ASN A 142 -45.40 19.86 -20.89
C ASN A 142 -45.88 20.61 -19.62
N TYR A 143 -45.79 19.95 -18.46
CA TYR A 143 -46.19 20.48 -17.15
C TYR A 143 -47.67 20.87 -17.06
N ASN A 144 -48.58 20.03 -17.55
CA ASN A 144 -50.03 20.27 -17.51
C ASN A 144 -50.76 19.44 -16.44
N GLY A 145 -50.06 18.53 -15.77
CA GLY A 145 -50.59 17.63 -14.76
C GLY A 145 -51.07 16.26 -15.27
N ASP A 146 -50.89 15.94 -16.56
CA ASP A 146 -51.24 14.65 -17.16
C ASP A 146 -49.96 13.84 -17.56
N PRO A 147 -49.56 12.82 -16.78
CA PRO A 147 -48.37 12.02 -17.10
C PRO A 147 -48.48 11.21 -18.41
N ASN A 148 -49.65 11.15 -19.05
CA ASN A 148 -49.86 10.35 -20.26
C ASN A 148 -49.56 11.10 -21.56
N ASP A 149 -49.34 12.42 -21.52
CA ASP A 149 -49.04 13.24 -22.70
C ASP A 149 -47.64 13.88 -22.66
N ASP A 150 -46.78 13.41 -21.76
CA ASP A 150 -45.39 13.87 -21.66
C ASP A 150 -44.45 13.27 -22.72
N ASN A 151 -44.93 12.35 -23.55
CA ASN A 151 -44.16 11.72 -24.63
C ASN A 151 -44.33 12.44 -25.98
N ILE A 152 -44.38 13.77 -25.96
CA ILE A 152 -44.49 14.61 -27.17
C ILE A 152 -43.09 14.93 -27.71
N LYS A 153 -42.91 14.75 -29.02
CA LYS A 153 -41.68 15.05 -29.75
C LYS A 153 -41.51 16.54 -30.02
N SER A 154 -40.30 16.94 -30.39
CA SER A 154 -40.01 18.33 -30.76
C SER A 154 -40.85 18.89 -31.92
N ASN A 155 -41.39 18.01 -32.77
CA ASN A 155 -42.28 18.37 -33.88
C ASN A 155 -43.78 18.36 -33.51
N GLY A 156 -44.13 18.03 -32.26
CA GLY A 156 -45.50 17.97 -31.76
C GLY A 156 -46.21 16.60 -31.89
N ASP A 157 -45.59 15.60 -32.51
CA ASP A 157 -46.15 14.25 -32.61
C ASP A 157 -45.92 13.44 -31.33
N ILE A 158 -46.74 12.39 -31.12
CA ILE A 158 -46.55 11.44 -30.01
C ILE A 158 -45.39 10.48 -30.36
N ALA A 159 -44.44 10.30 -29.45
CA ALA A 159 -43.33 9.37 -29.59
C ALA A 159 -43.78 7.91 -29.43
N SER A 160 -43.22 6.99 -30.23
CA SER A 160 -43.54 5.56 -30.13
C SER A 160 -42.95 4.89 -28.90
N ASP A 161 -41.80 5.36 -28.43
CA ASP A 161 -41.08 4.89 -27.25
C ASP A 161 -40.13 5.98 -26.74
N SER A 162 -39.41 5.70 -25.66
CA SER A 162 -38.46 6.64 -25.04
C SER A 162 -37.28 6.99 -25.95
N THR A 163 -36.91 6.12 -26.89
CA THR A 163 -35.82 6.38 -27.84
C THR A 163 -36.27 7.37 -28.91
N ASP A 164 -37.43 7.15 -29.54
CA ASP A 164 -38.04 8.11 -30.48
C ASP A 164 -38.27 9.48 -29.81
N LEU A 165 -38.66 9.48 -28.53
CA LEU A 165 -38.80 10.71 -27.74
C LEU A 165 -37.45 11.42 -27.59
N GLY A 166 -36.43 10.75 -27.04
CA GLY A 166 -35.12 11.36 -26.78
C GLY A 166 -34.39 11.83 -28.04
N GLU A 167 -34.44 11.05 -29.12
CA GLU A 167 -33.84 11.44 -30.41
C GLU A 167 -34.49 12.70 -30.99
N SER A 168 -35.80 12.91 -30.75
CA SER A 168 -36.49 14.10 -31.24
C SER A 168 -36.03 15.40 -30.56
N TRP A 169 -35.51 15.33 -29.34
CA TRP A 169 -35.11 16.49 -28.53
C TRP A 169 -33.60 16.77 -28.57
N LEU A 170 -32.89 16.23 -29.56
CA LEU A 170 -31.47 16.48 -29.81
C LEU A 170 -31.21 17.97 -30.12
N VAL A 171 -30.20 18.55 -29.48
CA VAL A 171 -29.70 19.90 -29.76
C VAL A 171 -28.62 19.81 -30.85
N PRO A 172 -28.77 20.50 -32.01
CA PRO A 172 -27.78 20.44 -33.09
C PRO A 172 -26.47 21.15 -32.69
N GLU A 173 -25.35 20.43 -32.66
CA GLU A 173 -24.00 21.00 -32.47
C GLU A 173 -23.14 20.89 -33.73
N ASN A 174 -22.28 21.88 -33.98
CA ASN A 174 -21.27 21.82 -35.04
C ASN A 174 -20.15 20.84 -34.61
N ASN A 175 -19.97 19.75 -35.37
CA ASN A 175 -18.92 18.70 -35.27
C ASN A 175 -19.16 17.43 -34.43
N THR A 176 -20.37 17.12 -33.96
CA THR A 176 -20.63 15.78 -33.36
C THR A 176 -21.13 14.77 -34.39
N VAL A 177 -20.40 13.65 -34.54
CA VAL A 177 -20.87 12.49 -35.33
C VAL A 177 -21.98 11.79 -34.57
N TYR A 178 -23.23 12.00 -34.99
CA TYR A 178 -24.39 11.28 -34.48
C TYR A 178 -24.23 9.77 -34.78
N VAL A 179 -23.97 8.97 -33.75
CA VAL A 179 -24.05 7.51 -33.85
C VAL A 179 -25.46 7.12 -33.44
N LYS A 180 -26.24 6.64 -34.40
CA LYS A 180 -27.60 6.16 -34.18
C LYS A 180 -27.58 5.10 -33.08
N SER A 181 -28.42 5.27 -32.06
CA SER A 181 -28.61 4.28 -30.99
C SER A 181 -28.92 2.93 -31.63
N PHE A 182 -28.10 1.91 -31.37
CA PHE A 182 -28.43 0.55 -31.80
C PHE A 182 -29.65 0.08 -31.01
N HIS A 183 -30.71 -0.33 -31.71
CA HIS A 183 -31.82 -1.09 -31.12
C HIS A 183 -31.24 -2.19 -30.23
N HIS A 184 -31.43 -2.08 -28.91
CA HIS A 184 -31.01 -3.10 -27.98
C HIS A 184 -31.76 -4.39 -28.27
N VAL A 185 -31.03 -5.37 -28.83
CA VAL A 185 -31.45 -6.76 -28.87
C VAL A 185 -31.52 -7.24 -27.42
N ALA A 186 -32.71 -7.69 -26.99
CA ALA A 186 -32.90 -8.39 -25.74
C ALA A 186 -31.92 -9.57 -25.64
N PHE A 187 -30.89 -9.46 -24.78
CA PHE A 187 -30.01 -10.59 -24.46
C PHE A 187 -29.71 -10.64 -22.96
N ALA A 188 -29.97 -11.84 -22.41
CA ALA A 188 -29.73 -12.33 -21.05
C ALA A 188 -30.70 -11.89 -19.91
N GLU A 189 -32.01 -12.04 -20.09
CA GLU A 189 -33.01 -11.65 -19.08
C GLU A 189 -33.29 -12.64 -17.93
N GLN A 190 -32.79 -13.89 -17.93
CA GLN A 190 -33.26 -14.88 -16.93
C GLN A 190 -32.34 -15.12 -15.73
N THR A 191 -31.02 -15.03 -15.87
CA THR A 191 -30.08 -15.26 -14.75
C THR A 191 -29.76 -14.01 -13.93
N LEU A 192 -29.84 -12.81 -14.52
CA LEU A 192 -29.53 -11.54 -13.83
C LEU A 192 -30.71 -11.01 -12.98
N LYS A 193 -31.96 -11.28 -13.38
CA LYS A 193 -33.18 -10.87 -12.64
C LYS A 193 -33.40 -11.57 -11.29
N ILE A 194 -32.55 -12.55 -10.91
CA ILE A 194 -32.63 -13.23 -9.60
C ILE A 194 -31.64 -12.61 -8.58
N LYS A 195 -30.52 -12.01 -9.05
CA LYS A 195 -29.41 -11.55 -8.19
C LYS A 195 -29.48 -10.08 -7.80
N TYR A 196 -29.94 -9.19 -8.68
CA TYR A 196 -29.94 -7.74 -8.41
C TYR A 196 -31.16 -7.19 -7.64
N PRO A 197 -32.35 -7.82 -7.66
CA PRO A 197 -33.44 -7.41 -6.77
C PRO A 197 -33.07 -7.44 -5.29
N SER A 198 -32.18 -8.35 -4.87
CA SER A 198 -31.65 -8.38 -3.50
C SER A 198 -30.55 -7.35 -3.22
N ALA A 199 -29.94 -6.75 -4.25
CA ALA A 199 -28.99 -5.65 -4.07
C ALA A 199 -29.71 -4.29 -3.93
N CYS A 200 -30.81 -4.09 -4.65
CA CYS A 200 -31.70 -2.92 -4.53
C CYS A 200 -32.73 -3.06 -3.38
N TRP A 201 -32.41 -3.85 -2.35
CA TRP A 201 -33.34 -4.27 -1.29
C TRP A 201 -33.84 -3.14 -0.37
N LEU A 202 -33.24 -1.96 -0.43
CA LEU A 202 -33.64 -0.81 0.38
C LEU A 202 -34.95 -0.15 -0.08
N PHE A 203 -35.34 -0.33 -1.35
CA PHE A 203 -36.56 0.29 -1.92
C PHE A 203 -37.87 -0.47 -1.64
N PRO A 204 -37.93 -1.81 -1.64
CA PRO A 204 -39.14 -2.52 -1.21
C PRO A 204 -39.48 -2.20 0.25
N PRO A 205 -40.77 -2.22 0.65
CA PRO A 205 -41.16 -2.07 2.05
C PRO A 205 -40.69 -3.28 2.87
N VAL A 206 -39.45 -3.23 3.37
CA VAL A 206 -38.92 -4.22 4.30
C VAL A 206 -39.56 -3.93 5.66
N THR A 207 -40.33 -4.88 6.20
CA THR A 207 -40.91 -4.81 7.55
C THR A 207 -39.85 -5.06 8.63
N SER A 208 -38.77 -4.27 8.60
CA SER A 208 -37.67 -4.27 9.56
C SER A 208 -37.56 -2.87 10.12
N SER A 209 -37.58 -2.73 11.44
CA SER A 209 -37.49 -1.47 12.20
C SER A 209 -36.11 -0.77 12.09
N SER A 210 -35.43 -0.93 10.96
CA SER A 210 -34.06 -0.50 10.70
C SER A 210 -33.85 -0.04 9.25
N CYS A 211 -34.91 0.15 8.45
CA CYS A 211 -34.80 0.65 7.07
C CYS A 211 -34.70 2.19 7.07
N PRO A 212 -33.60 2.81 6.62
CA PRO A 212 -33.45 4.27 6.64
C PRO A 212 -34.47 5.05 5.78
N LEU A 213 -35.17 4.37 4.88
CA LEU A 213 -36.08 4.97 3.88
C LEU A 213 -37.57 4.88 4.27
N GLU A 214 -37.90 4.25 5.39
CA GLU A 214 -39.28 3.91 5.79
C GLU A 214 -40.22 5.12 5.81
N ASP A 215 -39.77 6.24 6.40
CA ASP A 215 -40.56 7.47 6.48
C ASP A 215 -40.89 8.04 5.09
N CYS A 216 -39.96 7.94 4.14
CA CYS A 216 -40.15 8.45 2.79
C CYS A 216 -41.12 7.61 1.96
N HIS A 217 -41.17 6.29 2.16
CA HIS A 217 -42.08 5.40 1.42
C HIS A 217 -43.56 5.82 1.55
N THR A 218 -43.91 6.55 2.62
CA THR A 218 -45.25 7.08 2.86
C THR A 218 -45.62 8.29 1.99
N LYS A 219 -44.62 8.99 1.42
CA LYS A 219 -44.80 10.21 0.60
C LYS A 219 -44.37 10.03 -0.84
N VAL A 220 -43.32 9.25 -1.09
CA VAL A 220 -42.75 9.04 -2.42
C VAL A 220 -42.77 7.54 -2.73
N PRO A 221 -43.55 7.08 -3.73
CA PRO A 221 -43.59 5.67 -4.10
C PRO A 221 -42.22 5.16 -4.57
N PRO A 222 -41.65 4.09 -3.97
CA PRO A 222 -40.30 3.63 -4.30
C PRO A 222 -40.21 2.78 -5.58
N GLN A 223 -41.34 2.35 -6.16
CA GLN A 223 -41.39 1.34 -7.23
C GLN A 223 -40.56 1.72 -8.46
N ASN A 224 -40.71 2.96 -8.95
CA ASN A 224 -39.96 3.41 -10.14
C ASN A 224 -38.45 3.48 -9.85
N PHE A 225 -38.06 3.91 -8.65
CA PHE A 225 -36.65 3.99 -8.24
C PHE A 225 -36.03 2.61 -8.05
N PHE A 226 -36.80 1.63 -7.55
CA PHE A 226 -36.39 0.24 -7.49
C PHE A 226 -36.11 -0.35 -8.88
N GLU A 227 -37.03 -0.14 -9.82
CA GLU A 227 -36.89 -0.63 -11.20
C GLU A 227 -35.68 0.00 -11.89
N ASN A 228 -35.48 1.30 -11.70
CA ASN A 228 -34.30 2.03 -12.18
C ASN A 228 -33.01 1.48 -11.56
N CYS A 229 -32.96 1.26 -10.25
CA CYS A 229 -31.81 0.64 -9.59
C CYS A 229 -31.48 -0.76 -10.16
N VAL A 230 -32.50 -1.61 -10.32
CA VAL A 230 -32.31 -2.96 -10.88
C VAL A 230 -31.82 -2.87 -12.31
N TYR A 231 -32.36 -1.94 -13.09
CA TYR A 231 -31.93 -1.65 -14.45
C TYR A 231 -30.44 -1.27 -14.47
N ASP A 232 -30.03 -0.24 -13.72
CA ASP A 232 -28.64 0.23 -13.67
C ASP A 232 -27.68 -0.87 -13.24
N MET A 233 -28.01 -1.60 -12.17
CA MET A 233 -27.20 -2.72 -11.67
C MET A 233 -27.07 -3.84 -12.70
N CYS A 234 -28.09 -4.10 -13.53
CA CYS A 234 -27.99 -5.07 -14.61
C CYS A 234 -27.03 -4.63 -15.73
N PHE A 235 -27.07 -3.37 -16.12
CA PHE A 235 -26.26 -2.85 -17.24
C PHE A 235 -24.83 -2.50 -16.85
N THR A 236 -24.55 -2.30 -15.56
CA THR A 236 -23.20 -2.05 -15.03
C THR A 236 -22.51 -3.30 -14.47
N GLY A 237 -23.13 -4.48 -14.55
CA GLY A 237 -22.57 -5.71 -13.94
C GLY A 237 -22.73 -5.77 -12.42
N GLY A 238 -23.44 -4.80 -11.83
CA GLY A 238 -23.69 -4.69 -10.40
C GLY A 238 -22.68 -3.80 -9.69
N GLN A 239 -22.21 -2.73 -10.33
CA GLN A 239 -21.32 -1.76 -9.68
C GLN A 239 -22.03 -1.08 -8.51
N ALA A 240 -21.37 -1.01 -7.35
CA ALA A 240 -21.95 -0.39 -6.15
C ALA A 240 -22.31 1.10 -6.35
N THR A 241 -21.63 1.82 -7.25
CA THR A 241 -21.97 3.20 -7.60
C THR A 241 -23.36 3.34 -8.22
N SER A 242 -23.81 2.37 -9.04
CA SER A 242 -25.17 2.35 -9.59
C SER A 242 -26.24 2.33 -8.50
N LEU A 243 -26.06 1.51 -7.46
CA LEU A 243 -26.96 1.50 -6.30
C LEU A 243 -26.99 2.89 -5.63
N CYS A 244 -25.83 3.52 -5.45
CA CYS A 244 -25.74 4.82 -4.80
C CYS A 244 -26.43 5.93 -5.59
N TYR A 245 -26.37 5.90 -6.91
CA TYR A 245 -27.06 6.86 -7.77
C TYR A 245 -28.58 6.73 -7.68
N GLY A 246 -29.08 5.49 -7.70
CA GLY A 246 -30.51 5.24 -7.49
C GLY A 246 -30.99 5.70 -6.11
N LEU A 247 -30.23 5.40 -5.05
CA LEU A 247 -30.55 5.82 -3.69
C LEU A 247 -30.51 7.34 -3.53
N GLN A 248 -29.53 8.02 -4.12
CA GLN A 248 -29.43 9.48 -4.13
C GLN A 248 -30.64 10.12 -4.82
N ALA A 249 -31.03 9.63 -6.01
CA ALA A 249 -32.19 10.16 -6.72
C ALA A 249 -33.50 10.00 -5.93
N TYR A 250 -33.65 8.90 -5.19
CA TYR A 250 -34.80 8.70 -4.32
C TYR A 250 -34.75 9.60 -3.09
N ALA A 251 -33.59 9.72 -2.43
CA ALA A 251 -33.38 10.61 -1.30
C ALA A 251 -33.70 12.07 -1.65
N GLU A 252 -33.32 12.54 -2.83
CA GLU A 252 -33.67 13.88 -3.32
C GLU A 252 -35.18 14.04 -3.51
N SER A 253 -35.86 13.02 -4.03
CA SER A 253 -37.32 13.02 -4.16
C SER A 253 -38.02 13.08 -2.79
N CYS A 254 -37.44 12.41 -1.78
CA CYS A 254 -37.92 12.50 -0.39
C CYS A 254 -37.77 13.91 0.18
N VAL A 255 -36.61 14.54 -0.03
CA VAL A 255 -36.32 15.91 0.43
C VAL A 255 -37.29 16.90 -0.22
N ASN A 256 -37.57 16.75 -1.51
CA ASN A 256 -38.56 17.55 -2.23
C ASN A 256 -39.99 17.35 -1.68
N ALA A 257 -40.30 16.18 -1.13
CA ALA A 257 -41.55 15.90 -0.41
C ALA A 257 -41.55 16.38 1.06
N GLY A 258 -40.48 17.06 1.49
CA GLY A 258 -40.31 17.59 2.85
C GLY A 258 -39.85 16.57 3.88
N ILE A 259 -39.35 15.40 3.45
CA ILE A 259 -38.79 14.36 4.33
C ILE A 259 -37.29 14.27 4.09
N CYS A 260 -36.52 14.50 5.15
CA CYS A 260 -35.08 14.31 5.08
C CYS A 260 -34.69 12.96 5.70
N ILE A 261 -33.80 12.23 5.03
CA ILE A 261 -33.43 10.85 5.40
C ILE A 261 -31.92 10.71 5.56
N GLU A 262 -31.49 10.11 6.65
CA GLU A 262 -30.09 9.77 6.91
C GLU A 262 -29.81 8.37 6.34
N TRP A 263 -29.35 8.31 5.10
CA TRP A 263 -29.22 7.05 4.37
C TRP A 263 -27.77 6.65 4.06
N ARG A 264 -26.84 7.61 3.99
CA ARG A 264 -25.41 7.32 3.79
C ARG A 264 -24.73 7.00 5.10
N ASN A 265 -23.79 6.07 5.05
CA ASN A 265 -22.85 5.84 6.13
C ASN A 265 -21.53 5.31 5.55
N ALA A 266 -20.57 4.99 6.41
CA ALA A 266 -19.26 4.51 6.00
C ALA A 266 -19.27 3.24 5.11
N THR A 267 -20.33 2.42 5.16
CA THR A 267 -20.44 1.17 4.42
C THR A 267 -21.56 1.18 3.37
N LEU A 268 -22.45 2.17 3.39
CA LEU A 268 -23.52 2.39 2.41
C LEU A 268 -23.32 3.76 1.75
N CYS A 269 -22.77 3.73 0.53
CA CYS A 269 -22.57 4.91 -0.32
C CYS A 269 -21.89 6.10 0.38
N PRO A 270 -20.71 5.89 1.01
CA PRO A 270 -20.01 6.95 1.74
C PRO A 270 -19.72 8.16 0.85
N MET A 271 -19.87 9.35 1.42
CA MET A 271 -19.51 10.62 0.78
C MET A 271 -18.27 11.20 1.44
N SER A 272 -17.26 11.50 0.64
CA SER A 272 -16.00 12.09 1.12
C SER A 272 -16.09 13.61 1.10
N CYS A 273 -15.90 14.22 2.27
CA CYS A 273 -15.94 15.66 2.42
C CYS A 273 -14.54 16.27 2.47
N PRO A 274 -14.31 17.44 1.82
CA PRO A 274 -13.04 18.15 1.91
C PRO A 274 -12.63 18.49 3.36
N GLY A 275 -11.34 18.72 3.59
CA GLY A 275 -10.82 19.17 4.89
C GLY A 275 -11.58 20.40 5.42
N GLY A 276 -11.83 20.43 6.72
CA GLY A 276 -12.62 21.49 7.36
C GLY A 276 -14.15 21.38 7.15
N SER A 277 -14.64 20.33 6.47
CA SER A 277 -16.08 20.09 6.26
C SER A 277 -16.56 18.75 6.81
N ILE A 278 -17.87 18.59 6.95
CA ILE A 278 -18.57 17.40 7.46
C ILE A 278 -19.77 17.08 6.58
N TYR A 279 -20.02 15.78 6.39
CA TYR A 279 -21.22 15.31 5.71
C TYR A 279 -22.45 15.51 6.59
N GLN A 280 -23.54 15.97 6.01
CA GLN A 280 -24.87 16.02 6.63
C GLN A 280 -25.92 15.68 5.56
N SER A 281 -26.91 14.83 5.87
CA SER A 281 -28.02 14.58 4.94
C SER A 281 -29.04 15.72 4.91
N CYS A 282 -29.08 16.53 5.99
CA CYS A 282 -30.14 17.51 6.22
C CYS A 282 -29.60 18.87 6.71
N ALA A 283 -28.92 19.63 5.85
CA ALA A 283 -28.44 20.96 6.22
C ALA A 283 -29.09 22.09 5.42
N THR A 284 -28.71 23.32 5.75
CA THR A 284 -29.14 24.53 5.03
C THR A 284 -28.61 24.56 3.59
N ARG A 285 -29.44 25.02 2.64
CA ARG A 285 -29.01 25.30 1.26
C ARG A 285 -28.04 26.48 1.15
N CYS A 286 -28.00 27.33 2.18
CA CYS A 286 -27.18 28.53 2.21
C CYS A 286 -26.07 28.38 3.25
N PRO A 287 -24.85 27.98 2.83
CA PRO A 287 -23.69 27.97 3.72
C PRO A 287 -23.18 29.40 3.94
N SER A 288 -22.58 29.65 5.11
CA SER A 288 -21.77 30.86 5.32
C SER A 288 -20.59 30.85 4.36
N THR A 289 -20.39 31.94 3.64
CA THR A 289 -19.28 32.08 2.68
C THR A 289 -18.35 33.21 3.12
N CYS A 290 -17.11 33.22 2.65
CA CYS A 290 -16.20 34.34 2.91
C CYS A 290 -16.73 35.70 2.42
N LEU A 291 -17.58 35.72 1.39
CA LEU A 291 -18.22 36.95 0.88
C LEU A 291 -19.43 37.40 1.71
N ASN A 292 -20.10 36.47 2.38
CA ASN A 292 -21.28 36.76 3.19
C ASN A 292 -21.33 35.84 4.41
N MET A 293 -20.78 36.32 5.52
CA MET A 293 -20.74 35.63 6.81
C MET A 293 -22.10 35.58 7.52
N SER A 294 -23.13 36.27 7.00
CA SER A 294 -24.44 36.43 7.65
C SER A 294 -25.61 35.90 6.80
N ALA A 295 -25.37 34.95 5.89
CA ALA A 295 -26.39 34.39 5.01
C ALA A 295 -27.43 33.54 5.76
N VAL A 296 -28.35 34.19 6.49
CA VAL A 296 -29.48 33.56 7.19
C VAL A 296 -30.83 34.12 6.70
N ASP A 297 -30.86 35.30 6.08
CA ASP A 297 -32.13 36.06 5.98
C ASP A 297 -32.97 35.89 4.70
N SER A 298 -32.56 35.07 3.72
CA SER A 298 -33.38 34.88 2.50
C SER A 298 -33.08 33.58 1.74
N CYS A 299 -33.17 32.43 2.41
CA CYS A 299 -32.98 31.11 1.78
C CYS A 299 -34.25 30.24 1.86
N SER A 300 -34.45 29.36 0.87
CA SER A 300 -35.50 28.35 0.89
C SER A 300 -35.40 27.44 2.13
N THR A 301 -36.54 27.05 2.70
CA THR A 301 -36.62 26.21 3.92
C THR A 301 -36.36 24.73 3.68
N LEU A 302 -36.21 24.29 2.43
CA LEU A 302 -35.97 22.88 2.11
C LEU A 302 -34.50 22.50 2.39
N PRO A 303 -34.23 21.40 3.11
CA PRO A 303 -32.86 20.97 3.39
C PRO A 303 -32.15 20.51 2.11
N VAL A 304 -30.84 20.34 2.19
CA VAL A 304 -30.02 19.72 1.14
C VAL A 304 -28.95 18.83 1.76
N GLU A 305 -28.66 17.72 1.09
CA GLU A 305 -27.59 16.79 1.44
C GLU A 305 -26.25 17.30 0.88
N GLY A 306 -25.16 17.09 1.61
CA GLY A 306 -23.81 17.38 1.11
C GLY A 306 -22.75 17.55 2.19
N CYS A 307 -21.65 18.20 1.82
CA CYS A 307 -20.56 18.56 2.73
C CYS A 307 -20.68 20.02 3.14
N PHE A 308 -20.65 20.28 4.44
CA PHE A 308 -20.82 21.60 5.04
C PHE A 308 -19.65 21.93 5.94
N CYS A 309 -19.27 23.21 6.04
CA CYS A 309 -18.14 23.63 6.85
C CYS A 309 -18.39 23.35 8.34
N LYS A 310 -17.34 22.90 9.04
CA LYS A 310 -17.33 22.75 10.50
C LYS A 310 -17.49 24.12 11.16
N GLU A 311 -17.88 24.14 12.43
CA GLU A 311 -17.94 25.38 13.20
C GLU A 311 -16.56 26.08 13.21
N GLY A 312 -16.54 27.39 12.96
CA GLY A 312 -15.30 28.19 12.79
C GLY A 312 -14.69 28.16 11.38
N TYR A 313 -15.28 27.42 10.44
CA TYR A 313 -14.92 27.41 9.02
C TYR A 313 -16.05 27.98 8.18
N VAL A 314 -15.69 28.60 7.06
CA VAL A 314 -16.63 29.17 6.09
C VAL A 314 -16.24 28.78 4.67
N LEU A 315 -17.22 28.78 3.77
CA LEU A 315 -17.03 28.32 2.40
C LEU A 315 -16.33 29.39 1.54
N SER A 316 -15.21 29.03 0.94
CA SER A 316 -14.49 29.80 -0.07
C SER A 316 -14.40 28.97 -1.35
N GLY A 317 -15.17 29.33 -2.37
CA GLY A 317 -15.36 28.51 -3.57
C GLY A 317 -16.03 27.17 -3.24
N ASP A 318 -15.26 26.08 -3.34
CA ASP A 318 -15.67 24.71 -3.02
C ASP A 318 -14.96 24.14 -1.77
N LYS A 319 -14.20 24.96 -1.03
CA LYS A 319 -13.41 24.55 0.14
C LYS A 319 -13.86 25.26 1.41
N CYS A 320 -13.76 24.55 2.54
CA CYS A 320 -13.97 25.13 3.85
C CYS A 320 -12.64 25.60 4.41
N VAL A 321 -12.54 26.90 4.66
CA VAL A 321 -11.33 27.54 5.22
C VAL A 321 -11.66 28.15 6.58
N PRO A 322 -10.69 28.24 7.51
CA PRO A 322 -10.87 29.00 8.74
C PRO A 322 -11.31 30.44 8.43
N GLU A 323 -12.15 31.05 9.28
CA GLU A 323 -12.58 32.44 9.09
C GLU A 323 -11.43 33.43 8.96
N SER A 324 -10.29 33.16 9.62
CA SER A 324 -9.06 33.96 9.52
C SER A 324 -8.42 33.94 8.13
N ASP A 325 -8.70 32.91 7.36
CA ASP A 325 -8.10 32.64 6.05
C ASP A 325 -9.04 33.09 4.92
N CYS A 326 -10.14 33.77 5.28
CA CYS A 326 -11.04 34.35 4.29
C CYS A 326 -10.35 35.44 3.47
N GLY A 327 -10.53 35.31 2.17
CA GLY A 327 -9.95 36.14 1.12
C GLY A 327 -9.37 35.26 0.01
N CYS A 328 -8.95 35.86 -1.09
CA CYS A 328 -8.32 35.11 -2.18
C CYS A 328 -6.85 34.77 -1.82
N LEU A 329 -6.61 33.75 -1.00
CA LEU A 329 -5.24 33.46 -0.56
C LEU A 329 -4.46 32.68 -1.64
N ASN A 330 -3.43 33.33 -2.22
CA ASN A 330 -2.54 32.80 -3.28
C ASN A 330 -3.21 32.44 -4.61
N GLU A 331 -4.47 32.81 -4.84
CA GLU A 331 -5.09 32.66 -6.15
C GLU A 331 -4.44 33.61 -7.15
N SER A 332 -4.06 33.09 -8.32
CA SER A 332 -3.43 33.88 -9.38
C SER A 332 -4.19 33.74 -10.69
N TRP A 333 -4.49 34.86 -11.34
CA TRP A 333 -5.23 34.88 -12.61
C TRP A 333 -4.72 35.96 -13.55
N PHE A 334 -5.04 35.79 -14.84
CA PHE A 334 -4.81 36.81 -15.86
C PHE A 334 -6.04 37.71 -15.98
N THR A 335 -5.82 39.03 -16.01
CA THR A 335 -6.94 39.99 -16.00
C THR A 335 -7.65 40.09 -17.35
N ARG A 336 -6.91 39.94 -18.45
CA ARG A 336 -7.42 40.06 -19.82
C ARG A 336 -6.46 39.48 -20.86
N TYR A 337 -6.99 39.18 -22.05
CA TYR A 337 -6.19 38.93 -23.24
C TYR A 337 -5.34 40.19 -23.57
N PRO A 338 -4.04 40.08 -23.92
CA PRO A 338 -3.25 38.87 -24.19
C PRO A 338 -2.32 38.44 -23.03
N CYS A 339 -2.85 38.29 -21.80
CA CYS A 339 -2.13 37.78 -20.63
C CYS A 339 -0.95 38.66 -20.18
N THR A 340 -1.05 39.98 -20.38
CA THR A 340 0.02 40.95 -20.07
C THR A 340 0.14 41.32 -18.59
N GLU A 341 -0.78 40.85 -17.77
CA GLU A 341 -0.90 41.20 -16.36
C GLU A 341 -1.44 40.00 -15.60
N ARG A 342 -0.66 39.51 -14.62
CA ARG A 342 -1.02 38.43 -13.72
C ARG A 342 -1.23 39.02 -12.33
N CYS A 343 -2.44 38.88 -11.81
CA CYS A 343 -2.79 39.28 -10.46
C CYS A 343 -2.74 38.06 -9.56
N THR A 344 -2.10 38.19 -8.41
CA THR A 344 -2.12 37.22 -7.34
C THR A 344 -2.74 37.89 -6.14
N CYS A 345 -3.73 37.25 -5.54
CA CYS A 345 -4.29 37.73 -4.30
C CYS A 345 -3.48 37.19 -3.10
N LYS A 346 -3.11 38.09 -2.20
CA LYS A 346 -2.34 37.84 -0.99
C LYS A 346 -3.28 37.84 0.22
N ALA A 347 -2.75 37.43 1.37
CA ALA A 347 -3.46 37.54 2.64
C ALA A 347 -4.03 38.96 2.85
N ASN A 348 -5.21 39.05 3.48
CA ASN A 348 -6.00 40.28 3.70
C ASN A 348 -6.63 40.91 2.44
N ASP A 349 -7.04 40.11 1.44
CA ASP A 349 -7.68 40.58 0.20
C ASP A 349 -6.83 41.55 -0.63
N THR A 350 -5.51 41.51 -0.45
CA THR A 350 -4.59 42.40 -1.15
C THR A 350 -4.26 41.81 -2.52
N ILE A 351 -4.77 42.40 -3.59
CA ILE A 351 -4.47 41.94 -4.96
C ILE A 351 -3.18 42.61 -5.45
N GLU A 352 -2.14 41.80 -5.66
CA GLU A 352 -0.88 42.23 -6.27
C GLU A 352 -0.84 41.81 -7.75
N CYS A 353 -0.86 42.79 -8.64
CA CYS A 353 -0.73 42.55 -10.08
C CYS A 353 0.68 42.87 -10.56
N LYS A 354 1.28 41.94 -11.31
CA LYS A 354 2.58 42.11 -11.95
C LYS A 354 2.43 42.04 -13.47
N SER A 355 3.25 42.80 -14.19
CA SER A 355 3.38 42.63 -15.63
C SER A 355 3.81 41.21 -15.95
N TRP A 356 3.21 40.61 -16.96
CA TRP A 356 3.47 39.23 -17.35
C TRP A 356 3.60 39.12 -18.86
N GLU A 357 4.36 38.15 -19.33
CA GLU A 357 4.41 37.71 -20.72
C GLU A 357 4.43 36.19 -20.73
N CYS A 358 3.64 35.58 -21.61
CA CYS A 358 3.67 34.13 -21.81
C CYS A 358 5.07 33.71 -22.27
N GLY A 359 5.50 32.51 -21.88
CA GLY A 359 6.78 31.96 -22.30
C GLY A 359 6.90 31.84 -23.82
N ALA A 360 8.12 31.66 -24.32
CA ALA A 360 8.42 31.64 -25.77
C ALA A 360 7.65 30.57 -26.57
N GLN A 361 7.07 29.57 -25.89
CA GLN A 361 6.25 28.49 -26.48
C GLN A 361 4.85 28.36 -25.85
N GLU A 362 4.36 29.45 -25.26
CA GLU A 362 3.02 29.56 -24.71
C GLU A 362 2.20 30.58 -25.51
N GLU A 363 0.91 30.31 -25.68
CA GLU A 363 -0.04 31.26 -26.25
C GLU A 363 -1.10 31.64 -25.21
N CYS A 364 -1.37 32.94 -25.08
CA CYS A 364 -2.46 33.40 -24.24
C CYS A 364 -3.79 33.02 -24.87
N SER A 365 -4.49 32.06 -24.25
CA SER A 365 -5.76 31.54 -24.76
C SER A 365 -6.68 31.17 -23.61
N ILE A 366 -7.94 30.90 -23.93
CA ILE A 366 -8.92 30.37 -22.98
C ILE A 366 -9.01 28.85 -23.23
N GLN A 367 -8.53 28.06 -22.27
CA GLN A 367 -8.70 26.60 -22.26
C GLN A 367 -9.55 26.21 -21.06
N ASP A 368 -10.57 25.38 -21.26
CA ASP A 368 -11.58 25.01 -20.25
C ASP A 368 -12.23 26.20 -19.52
N GLY A 369 -12.37 27.33 -20.21
CA GLY A 369 -12.91 28.57 -19.64
C GLY A 369 -11.91 29.39 -18.80
N VAL A 370 -10.68 28.92 -18.61
CA VAL A 370 -9.62 29.64 -17.87
C VAL A 370 -8.71 30.37 -18.85
N LEU A 371 -8.61 31.69 -18.71
CA LEU A 371 -7.64 32.50 -19.43
C LEU A 371 -6.24 32.26 -18.84
N GLY A 372 -5.31 31.82 -19.67
CA GLY A 372 -3.95 31.51 -19.24
C GLY A 372 -2.95 31.53 -20.40
N CYS A 373 -1.66 31.54 -20.03
CA CYS A 373 -0.60 31.16 -20.94
C CYS A 373 -0.59 29.64 -21.03
N HIS A 374 -0.98 29.10 -22.18
CA HIS A 374 -1.09 27.65 -22.37
C HIS A 374 -0.07 27.22 -23.43
N SER A 375 0.75 26.23 -23.12
CA SER A 375 1.66 25.61 -24.09
C SER A 375 1.02 24.38 -24.73
N ASN A 376 1.28 24.15 -26.02
CA ASN A 376 0.97 22.88 -26.65
C ASN A 376 2.18 21.93 -26.53
N GLY A 377 2.17 21.09 -25.49
CA GLY A 377 3.17 20.03 -25.30
C GLY A 377 3.89 20.05 -23.95
N GLN A 378 4.53 18.93 -23.65
CA GLN A 378 5.29 18.65 -22.43
C GLN A 378 6.61 17.97 -22.83
N ALA A 379 7.59 17.98 -21.94
CA ALA A 379 8.80 17.17 -22.07
C ALA A 379 8.91 16.21 -20.89
N ILE A 380 9.45 15.02 -21.14
CA ILE A 380 9.55 13.96 -20.16
C ILE A 380 11.02 13.60 -19.99
N CYS A 381 11.50 13.65 -18.75
CA CYS A 381 12.75 13.04 -18.33
C CYS A 381 12.44 11.68 -17.69
N GLN A 382 13.23 10.66 -17.97
CA GLN A 382 13.05 9.31 -17.42
C GLN A 382 14.33 8.83 -16.72
N VAL A 383 14.17 8.18 -15.56
CA VAL A 383 15.24 7.43 -14.87
C VAL A 383 14.81 5.97 -14.78
N VAL A 384 15.62 5.08 -15.35
CA VAL A 384 15.19 3.70 -15.67
C VAL A 384 16.29 2.69 -15.38
N GLY A 385 15.95 1.57 -14.75
CA GLY A 385 16.86 0.43 -14.61
C GLY A 385 18.10 0.77 -13.77
N ASP A 386 19.27 0.35 -14.25
CA ASP A 386 20.56 0.45 -13.56
C ASP A 386 21.39 1.70 -13.93
N PRO A 387 21.14 2.81 -13.23
CA PRO A 387 20.21 3.84 -13.65
C PRO A 387 20.66 4.48 -14.96
N HIS A 388 19.79 4.37 -15.95
CA HIS A 388 19.88 5.07 -17.21
C HIS A 388 18.96 6.30 -17.18
N TYR A 389 19.42 7.39 -17.78
CA TYR A 389 18.75 8.66 -17.82
C TYR A 389 18.40 9.01 -19.27
N PHE A 390 17.18 9.49 -19.47
CA PHE A 390 16.74 10.16 -20.67
C PHE A 390 16.35 11.59 -20.30
N THR A 391 17.08 12.57 -20.80
CA THR A 391 16.86 14.00 -20.50
C THR A 391 15.64 14.55 -21.24
N PHE A 392 15.21 15.76 -20.89
CA PHE A 392 14.07 16.43 -21.54
C PHE A 392 14.25 16.64 -23.05
N ASP A 393 15.49 16.81 -23.52
CA ASP A 393 15.82 17.01 -24.93
C ASP A 393 16.23 15.71 -25.65
N GLY A 394 16.13 14.56 -24.96
CA GLY A 394 16.31 13.23 -25.53
C GLY A 394 17.74 12.70 -25.51
N MET A 395 18.64 13.28 -24.71
CA MET A 395 19.96 12.72 -24.45
C MET A 395 19.84 11.49 -23.52
N LYS A 396 20.48 10.39 -23.92
CA LYS A 396 20.55 9.15 -23.14
C LYS A 396 21.94 8.95 -22.55
N TYR A 397 22.04 8.68 -21.27
CA TYR A 397 23.32 8.32 -20.65
C TYR A 397 23.12 7.38 -19.44
N THR A 398 24.20 6.72 -19.02
CA THR A 398 24.23 5.84 -17.85
C THR A 398 25.04 6.50 -16.74
N PHE A 399 24.59 6.43 -15.50
CA PHE A 399 25.32 6.95 -14.36
C PHE A 399 25.06 6.11 -13.11
N VAL A 400 26.10 5.53 -12.50
CA VAL A 400 25.98 4.49 -11.45
C VAL A 400 26.40 4.96 -10.05
N GLY A 401 26.23 6.24 -9.74
CA GLY A 401 26.48 6.76 -8.40
C GLY A 401 25.36 6.39 -7.40
N THR A 402 25.70 6.17 -6.13
CA THR A 402 24.78 5.71 -5.06
C THR A 402 24.32 6.82 -4.10
N CYS A 403 24.55 8.08 -4.43
CA CYS A 403 24.19 9.21 -3.59
C CYS A 403 22.82 9.79 -3.97
N THR A 404 22.46 10.89 -3.31
CA THR A 404 21.34 11.74 -3.68
C THR A 404 21.79 12.79 -4.70
N TYR A 405 21.10 12.85 -5.83
CA TYR A 405 21.44 13.75 -6.93
C TYR A 405 20.29 14.67 -7.31
N THR A 406 20.64 15.87 -7.77
CA THR A 406 19.66 16.85 -8.28
C THR A 406 19.24 16.48 -9.69
N LEU A 407 18.00 16.01 -9.85
CA LEU A 407 17.43 15.64 -11.15
C LEU A 407 16.92 16.89 -11.89
N VAL A 408 16.16 17.73 -11.18
CA VAL A 408 15.59 18.96 -11.70
C VAL A 408 15.63 20.03 -10.60
N GLU A 409 16.17 21.19 -10.92
CA GLU A 409 16.08 22.40 -10.11
C GLU A 409 15.72 23.59 -11.03
N VAL A 410 15.04 24.60 -10.48
CA VAL A 410 14.73 25.84 -11.21
C VAL A 410 15.84 26.87 -10.99
N VAL A 411 16.50 27.30 -12.06
CA VAL A 411 17.75 28.09 -12.02
C VAL A 411 17.53 29.52 -11.49
N ASN A 412 16.38 30.13 -11.77
CA ASN A 412 16.17 31.56 -11.53
C ASN A 412 14.83 31.83 -10.83
N THR A 413 14.89 32.42 -9.63
CA THR A 413 13.71 32.76 -8.81
C THR A 413 12.96 34.01 -9.28
N ALA A 414 13.51 34.74 -10.27
CA ALA A 414 12.83 35.85 -10.95
C ALA A 414 12.00 35.39 -12.17
N THR A 415 11.87 34.08 -12.39
CA THR A 415 11.12 33.49 -13.51
C THR A 415 9.62 33.47 -13.26
N ASN A 416 8.89 33.26 -14.36
CA ASN A 416 7.43 33.18 -14.41
C ASN A 416 6.89 31.76 -14.07
N VAL A 417 7.72 30.86 -13.51
CA VAL A 417 7.33 29.48 -13.15
C VAL A 417 7.38 29.25 -11.64
N VAL A 418 6.71 28.19 -11.17
CA VAL A 418 6.72 27.81 -9.75
C VAL A 418 8.05 27.10 -9.43
N PRO A 419 8.82 27.55 -8.43
CA PRO A 419 10.03 26.86 -8.00
C PRO A 419 9.73 25.44 -7.52
N ILE A 420 10.47 24.47 -8.03
CA ILE A 420 10.40 23.06 -7.65
C ILE A 420 11.78 22.44 -7.76
N THR A 421 12.12 21.57 -6.81
CA THR A 421 13.35 20.78 -6.82
C THR A 421 12.98 19.30 -6.73
N ILE A 422 13.51 18.48 -7.63
CA ILE A 422 13.32 17.03 -7.66
C ILE A 422 14.68 16.37 -7.54
N LEU A 423 14.84 15.55 -6.51
CA LEU A 423 16.06 14.82 -6.21
C LEU A 423 15.79 13.30 -6.32
N GLY A 424 16.79 12.56 -6.78
CA GLY A 424 16.75 11.10 -6.84
C GLY A 424 17.88 10.51 -6.01
N LYS A 425 17.56 9.57 -5.11
CA LYS A 425 18.54 8.81 -4.34
C LYS A 425 18.71 7.43 -4.94
N ASN A 426 19.94 7.10 -5.32
CA ASN A 426 20.27 5.78 -5.86
C ASN A 426 20.86 4.88 -4.78
N GLU A 427 20.86 3.57 -5.00
CA GLU A 427 21.57 2.61 -4.16
C GLU A 427 21.97 1.35 -4.92
N ASP A 428 23.02 0.66 -4.46
CA ASP A 428 23.41 -0.63 -5.02
C ASP A 428 22.30 -1.69 -4.87
N ARG A 429 22.06 -2.45 -5.94
CA ARG A 429 21.09 -3.55 -6.01
C ARG A 429 21.81 -4.88 -6.13
N GLY A 430 22.27 -5.38 -4.99
CA GLY A 430 22.85 -6.72 -4.81
C GLY A 430 24.28 -6.88 -5.32
N LEU A 431 24.70 -6.06 -6.28
CA LEU A 431 26.04 -5.92 -6.80
C LEU A 431 26.47 -4.46 -6.72
N ARG A 432 27.78 -4.23 -6.55
CA ARG A 432 28.35 -2.89 -6.62
C ARG A 432 28.37 -2.40 -8.06
N GLY A 433 28.06 -1.12 -8.25
CA GLY A 433 28.01 -0.50 -9.58
C GLY A 433 26.78 -0.91 -10.39
N ALA A 434 25.84 -1.59 -9.74
CA ALA A 434 24.51 -1.86 -10.25
C ALA A 434 23.50 -1.08 -9.39
N THR A 435 23.27 0.19 -9.69
CA THR A 435 22.54 1.14 -8.84
C THR A 435 21.12 1.40 -9.33
N TYR A 436 20.15 1.48 -8.42
CA TYR A 436 18.74 1.71 -8.74
C TYR A 436 18.18 2.84 -7.89
N LEU A 437 17.12 3.47 -8.38
CA LEU A 437 16.42 4.54 -7.66
C LEU A 437 15.72 4.01 -6.40
N LYS A 438 16.16 4.48 -5.23
CA LYS A 438 15.67 4.14 -3.90
C LYS A 438 14.51 5.05 -3.46
N GLU A 439 14.72 6.36 -3.58
CA GLU A 439 13.77 7.39 -3.15
C GLU A 439 13.76 8.56 -4.12
N VAL A 440 12.61 9.22 -4.22
CA VAL A 440 12.43 10.47 -4.97
C VAL A 440 11.95 11.53 -4.01
N TYR A 441 12.69 12.63 -3.90
CA TYR A 441 12.31 13.78 -3.10
C TYR A 441 11.79 14.89 -4.01
N ILE A 442 10.61 15.43 -3.70
CA ILE A 442 9.98 16.51 -4.45
C ILE A 442 9.74 17.65 -3.45
N ASP A 443 10.51 18.72 -3.59
CA ASP A 443 10.41 19.91 -2.75
C ASP A 443 9.59 20.97 -3.49
N VAL A 444 8.41 21.28 -2.95
CA VAL A 444 7.47 22.25 -3.53
C VAL A 444 6.71 22.97 -2.42
N HIS A 445 6.54 24.30 -2.55
CA HIS A 445 5.86 25.14 -1.56
C HIS A 445 6.38 25.00 -0.11
N GLY A 446 7.68 24.70 0.06
CA GLY A 446 8.29 24.51 1.38
C GLY A 446 7.94 23.18 2.06
N VAL A 447 7.38 22.22 1.32
CA VAL A 447 7.07 20.87 1.80
C VAL A 447 7.83 19.85 0.96
N ARG A 448 8.35 18.82 1.64
CA ARG A 448 9.03 17.68 1.02
C ARG A 448 8.08 16.49 0.89
N ILE A 449 7.86 16.05 -0.34
CA ILE A 449 7.18 14.80 -0.67
C ILE A 449 8.26 13.76 -0.96
N THR A 450 8.26 12.64 -0.24
CA THR A 450 9.18 11.53 -0.49
C THR A 450 8.41 10.34 -1.03
N LEU A 451 8.75 9.89 -2.24
CA LEU A 451 8.28 8.64 -2.80
C LEU A 451 9.33 7.55 -2.55
N GLN A 452 8.94 6.45 -1.94
CA GLN A 452 9.82 5.36 -1.50
C GLN A 452 9.46 4.05 -2.20
N LYS A 453 10.37 3.07 -2.10
CA LYS A 453 10.11 1.70 -2.53
C LYS A 453 8.82 1.10 -2.00
N ASN A 454 8.28 0.12 -2.73
CA ASN A 454 7.00 -0.54 -2.41
C ASN A 454 5.84 0.47 -2.28
N GLN A 455 5.90 1.55 -3.07
CA GLN A 455 4.90 2.61 -3.11
C GLN A 455 4.68 3.30 -1.74
N GLY A 456 5.75 3.52 -0.98
CA GLY A 456 5.69 4.32 0.24
C GLY A 456 5.65 5.82 -0.05
N ILE A 457 4.90 6.59 0.74
CA ILE A 457 4.79 8.04 0.57
C ILE A 457 4.97 8.71 1.93
N LEU A 458 5.89 9.68 2.01
CA LEU A 458 6.06 10.55 3.17
C LEU A 458 5.76 12.00 2.79
N LEU A 459 5.09 12.73 3.68
CA LEU A 459 4.98 14.19 3.64
C LEU A 459 5.67 14.77 4.87
N ASN A 460 6.77 15.51 4.69
CA ASN A 460 7.58 16.04 5.79
C ASN A 460 7.94 14.96 6.84
N ASN A 461 8.32 13.77 6.38
CA ASN A 461 8.61 12.57 7.20
C ASN A 461 7.40 11.92 7.89
N GLU A 462 6.16 12.29 7.57
CA GLU A 462 4.94 11.60 8.06
C GLU A 462 4.41 10.64 6.97
N ARG A 463 4.11 9.40 7.34
CA ARG A 463 3.57 8.39 6.41
C ARG A 463 2.14 8.74 6.02
N VAL A 464 1.87 8.80 4.72
CA VAL A 464 0.53 9.03 4.17
C VAL A 464 0.15 7.96 3.15
N TYR A 465 -1.14 7.83 2.86
CA TYR A 465 -1.70 6.85 1.93
C TYR A 465 -2.52 7.55 0.85
N THR A 466 -2.52 7.02 -0.37
CA THR A 466 -3.30 7.58 -1.49
C THR A 466 -4.80 7.29 -1.36
N PRO A 467 -5.67 8.16 -1.91
CA PRO A 467 -5.33 9.44 -2.54
C PRO A 467 -5.06 10.54 -1.51
N VAL A 468 -4.02 11.34 -1.73
CA VAL A 468 -3.73 12.55 -0.96
C VAL A 468 -4.24 13.76 -1.75
N GLN A 469 -5.24 14.44 -1.21
CA GLN A 469 -5.84 15.64 -1.81
C GLN A 469 -5.99 16.73 -0.74
N ASN A 470 -5.80 17.99 -1.13
CA ASN A 470 -5.99 19.19 -0.29
C ASN A 470 -5.07 19.32 0.94
N ARG A 471 -4.05 18.45 1.09
CA ARG A 471 -2.98 18.60 2.09
C ARG A 471 -1.98 19.69 1.71
N LEU A 472 -1.76 19.84 0.41
CA LEU A 472 -0.89 20.82 -0.21
C LEU A 472 -1.71 21.53 -1.28
N GLN A 473 -1.69 22.87 -1.27
CA GLN A 473 -2.37 23.65 -2.30
C GLN A 473 -1.78 23.30 -3.66
N GLY A 474 -2.64 22.98 -4.62
CA GLY A 474 -2.22 22.69 -5.99
C GLY A 474 -1.54 21.35 -6.21
N VAL A 475 -1.41 20.47 -5.20
CA VAL A 475 -0.76 19.16 -5.34
C VAL A 475 -1.71 18.02 -4.98
N SER A 476 -1.72 16.99 -5.82
CA SER A 476 -2.44 15.74 -5.57
C SER A 476 -1.53 14.53 -5.75
N ILE A 477 -1.72 13.51 -4.92
CA ILE A 477 -0.95 12.27 -4.97
C ILE A 477 -1.91 11.09 -5.08
N GLY A 478 -1.77 10.27 -6.11
CA GLY A 478 -2.67 9.14 -6.38
C GLY A 478 -1.93 7.92 -6.91
N ASN A 479 -2.60 6.77 -6.89
CA ASN A 479 -2.11 5.56 -7.55
C ASN A 479 -2.75 5.46 -8.93
N VAL A 480 -1.92 5.34 -9.97
CA VAL A 480 -2.34 5.22 -11.36
C VAL A 480 -1.61 4.02 -11.97
N GLY A 481 -2.32 2.92 -12.17
CA GLY A 481 -1.72 1.64 -12.58
C GLY A 481 -0.62 1.18 -11.63
N ARG A 482 0.62 1.11 -12.15
CA ARG A 482 1.81 0.72 -11.38
C ARG A 482 2.49 1.88 -10.65
N PHE A 483 2.11 3.12 -10.94
CA PHE A 483 2.81 4.31 -10.45
C PHE A 483 2.09 4.96 -9.28
N ILE A 484 2.87 5.51 -8.36
CA ILE A 484 2.43 6.68 -7.60
C ILE A 484 2.65 7.90 -8.48
N VAL A 485 1.64 8.74 -8.59
CA VAL A 485 1.67 9.95 -9.40
C VAL A 485 1.44 11.16 -8.51
N VAL A 486 2.39 12.09 -8.54
CA VAL A 486 2.27 13.44 -7.98
C VAL A 486 1.92 14.38 -9.13
N GLU A 487 0.73 14.95 -9.11
CA GLU A 487 0.28 15.95 -10.09
C GLU A 487 0.16 17.32 -9.42
N THR A 488 0.68 18.33 -10.10
CA THR A 488 0.59 19.73 -9.68
C THR A 488 -0.35 20.53 -10.59
N ASP A 489 -0.99 21.56 -10.06
CA ASP A 489 -1.90 22.45 -10.80
C ASP A 489 -1.19 23.37 -11.81
N PHE A 490 0.14 23.54 -11.66
CA PHE A 490 1.01 24.22 -12.61
C PHE A 490 1.64 23.27 -13.65
N GLY A 491 1.20 22.00 -13.70
CA GLY A 491 1.44 21.09 -14.82
C GLY A 491 2.67 20.18 -14.72
N VAL A 492 3.43 20.23 -13.62
CA VAL A 492 4.48 19.24 -13.34
C VAL A 492 3.85 17.93 -12.86
N ILE A 493 4.28 16.81 -13.43
CA ILE A 493 3.83 15.46 -13.08
C ILE A 493 5.05 14.59 -12.78
N VAL A 494 5.07 13.93 -11.63
CA VAL A 494 6.12 12.97 -11.26
C VAL A 494 5.48 11.60 -11.05
N LYS A 495 5.92 10.59 -11.81
CA LYS A 495 5.45 9.19 -11.69
C LYS A 495 6.59 8.31 -11.20
N TYR A 496 6.38 7.53 -10.16
CA TYR A 496 7.36 6.55 -9.68
C TYR A 496 6.69 5.20 -9.42
N ASP A 497 7.26 4.12 -9.97
CA ASP A 497 6.71 2.77 -9.81
C ASP A 497 7.02 2.12 -8.45
N GLY A 498 7.84 2.78 -7.62
CA GLY A 498 8.28 2.23 -6.34
C GLY A 498 9.43 1.24 -6.45
N ASN A 499 10.12 1.17 -7.59
CA ASN A 499 11.21 0.22 -7.80
C ASN A 499 12.33 0.73 -8.73
N HIS A 500 12.07 0.97 -10.02
CA HIS A 500 13.11 1.19 -11.03
C HIS A 500 12.75 2.21 -12.13
N HIS A 501 11.53 2.75 -12.15
CA HIS A 501 11.07 3.65 -13.22
C HIS A 501 10.49 4.94 -12.63
N LEU A 502 11.14 6.06 -12.95
CA LEU A 502 10.70 7.42 -12.65
C LEU A 502 10.48 8.21 -13.95
N GLU A 503 9.32 8.86 -14.07
CA GLU A 503 9.05 9.86 -15.11
C GLU A 503 8.83 11.22 -14.47
N ILE A 504 9.55 12.24 -14.96
CA ILE A 504 9.34 13.64 -14.60
C ILE A 504 8.85 14.35 -15.85
N THR A 505 7.63 14.87 -15.82
CA THR A 505 7.03 15.62 -16.93
C THR A 505 7.00 17.10 -16.59
N LEU A 506 7.60 17.93 -17.43
CA LEU A 506 7.55 19.38 -17.32
C LEU A 506 6.71 20.00 -18.46
N PRO A 507 5.85 20.99 -18.16
CA PRO A 507 5.24 21.80 -19.21
C PRO A 507 6.29 22.68 -19.89
N ARG A 508 6.06 23.05 -21.16
CA ARG A 508 6.98 23.92 -21.92
C ARG A 508 7.17 25.31 -21.30
N SER A 509 6.36 25.70 -20.32
CA SER A 509 6.59 26.88 -19.49
C SER A 509 7.96 26.85 -18.79
N TYR A 510 8.53 25.67 -18.53
CA TYR A 510 9.86 25.47 -17.92
C TYR A 510 11.02 25.41 -18.93
N PHE A 511 10.74 25.61 -20.22
CA PHE A 511 11.76 25.56 -21.28
C PHE A 511 12.89 26.56 -20.99
N SER A 512 14.13 26.06 -20.96
CA SER A 512 15.37 26.76 -20.62
C SER A 512 15.38 27.42 -19.23
N GLN A 513 14.61 26.90 -18.28
CA GLN A 513 14.52 27.43 -16.90
C GLN A 513 14.93 26.43 -15.83
N VAL A 514 15.32 25.23 -16.23
CA VAL A 514 15.74 24.15 -15.34
C VAL A 514 17.17 23.72 -15.62
N HIS A 515 17.76 23.03 -14.65
CA HIS A 515 19.04 22.35 -14.74
C HIS A 515 19.03 21.13 -13.81
N GLY A 516 19.98 20.22 -13.99
CA GLY A 516 20.10 18.99 -13.22
C GLY A 516 20.48 17.82 -14.12
N MET A 517 20.40 16.61 -13.58
CA MET A 517 20.64 15.39 -14.35
C MET A 517 19.66 15.19 -15.52
N CYS A 518 18.46 15.79 -15.46
CA CYS A 518 17.51 15.76 -16.57
C CYS A 518 17.83 16.76 -17.71
N GLY A 519 19.00 17.42 -17.68
CA GLY A 519 19.41 18.40 -18.67
C GLY A 519 18.85 19.80 -18.38
N ASN A 520 18.92 20.69 -19.38
CA ASN A 520 18.52 22.10 -19.24
C ASN A 520 17.20 22.46 -19.95
N PHE A 521 16.62 21.50 -20.68
CA PHE A 521 15.36 21.61 -21.41
C PHE A 521 15.31 22.81 -22.37
N ASN A 522 16.26 22.91 -23.28
CA ASN A 522 16.39 23.99 -24.27
C ASN A 522 16.21 23.52 -25.73
N GLY A 523 15.87 22.23 -25.93
CA GLY A 523 15.71 21.60 -27.22
C GLY A 523 17.02 21.17 -27.90
N ASN A 524 18.16 21.25 -27.22
CA ASN A 524 19.48 20.89 -27.73
C ASN A 524 20.14 19.77 -26.90
N ARG A 525 19.87 18.52 -27.30
CA ARG A 525 20.43 17.32 -26.66
C ARG A 525 21.96 17.29 -26.49
N GLU A 526 22.72 18.03 -27.29
CA GLU A 526 24.19 17.99 -27.27
C GLU A 526 24.79 18.77 -26.09
N ASP A 527 24.00 19.61 -25.40
CA ASP A 527 24.45 20.38 -24.24
C ASP A 527 23.83 19.91 -22.90
N ASP A 528 23.08 18.80 -22.92
CA ASP A 528 22.42 18.26 -21.73
C ASP A 528 23.41 17.74 -20.68
N LEU A 529 24.61 17.33 -21.10
CA LEU A 529 25.70 16.92 -20.20
C LEU A 529 26.68 18.07 -19.90
N ALA A 530 26.20 19.32 -19.97
CA ALA A 530 26.99 20.48 -19.61
C ALA A 530 26.98 20.76 -18.11
N LEU A 531 28.16 21.04 -17.56
CA LEU A 531 28.30 21.62 -16.22
C LEU A 531 27.70 23.03 -16.17
N THR A 532 27.51 23.58 -14.96
CA THR A 532 26.96 24.94 -14.74
C THR A 532 27.77 26.06 -15.41
N ASN A 533 29.03 25.79 -15.79
CA ASN A 533 29.89 26.70 -16.54
C ASN A 533 29.74 26.58 -18.09
N GLY A 534 28.86 25.68 -18.56
CA GLY A 534 28.59 25.40 -19.99
C GLY A 534 29.52 24.37 -20.65
N THR A 535 30.40 23.71 -19.88
CA THR A 535 31.35 22.71 -20.43
C THR A 535 30.68 21.34 -20.50
N VAL A 536 30.59 20.74 -21.69
CA VAL A 536 30.09 19.37 -21.88
C VAL A 536 31.15 18.37 -21.45
N VAL A 537 30.78 17.46 -20.54
CA VAL A 537 31.68 16.45 -19.94
C VAL A 537 31.08 15.04 -20.04
N PRO A 538 31.88 13.97 -19.86
CA PRO A 538 31.37 12.60 -19.81
C PRO A 538 30.37 12.37 -18.66
N ALA A 539 29.52 11.35 -18.80
CA ALA A 539 28.44 11.07 -17.85
C ALA A 539 28.86 10.91 -16.37
N PRO A 540 29.98 10.22 -16.04
CA PRO A 540 30.43 10.14 -14.64
C PRO A 540 30.79 11.50 -14.06
N GLU A 541 31.53 12.34 -14.81
CA GLU A 541 31.89 13.70 -14.37
C GLU A 541 30.66 14.61 -14.24
N PHE A 542 29.74 14.51 -15.20
CA PHE A 542 28.47 15.24 -15.17
C PHE A 542 27.62 14.86 -13.95
N GLY A 543 27.31 13.58 -13.76
CA GLY A 543 26.45 13.13 -12.67
C GLY A 543 27.02 13.39 -11.28
N ASN A 544 28.34 13.20 -11.09
CA ASN A 544 29.01 13.50 -9.83
C ASN A 544 28.96 15.00 -9.48
N SER A 545 28.84 15.89 -10.49
CA SER A 545 28.70 17.34 -10.24
C SER A 545 27.35 17.76 -9.67
N TRP A 546 26.35 16.87 -9.71
CA TRP A 546 24.99 17.08 -9.21
C TRP A 546 24.71 16.40 -7.87
N GLU A 547 25.74 15.87 -7.22
CA GLU A 547 25.66 15.29 -5.87
C GLU A 547 25.23 16.37 -4.85
N VAL A 548 24.31 16.01 -3.95
CA VAL A 548 23.83 16.92 -2.90
C VAL A 548 24.78 16.89 -1.70
N GLU A 549 25.42 18.02 -1.37
CA GLU A 549 26.47 18.12 -0.33
C GLU A 549 26.06 17.63 1.08
N GLU A 550 24.76 17.62 1.40
CA GLU A 550 24.23 17.19 2.70
C GLU A 550 23.91 15.68 2.80
N ASP A 551 24.25 14.86 1.79
CA ASP A 551 23.98 13.41 1.87
C ASP A 551 24.84 12.75 2.96
N SER A 552 24.20 12.48 4.10
CA SER A 552 24.84 11.93 5.31
C SER A 552 25.07 10.40 5.26
N ASP A 553 24.71 9.75 4.15
CA ASP A 553 24.78 8.31 4.04
C ASP A 553 26.23 7.80 3.98
N LYS A 554 26.59 6.97 4.95
CA LYS A 554 27.91 6.30 5.02
C LYS A 554 28.25 5.41 3.81
N GLY A 555 27.28 5.17 2.91
CA GLY A 555 27.39 4.33 1.72
C GLY A 555 27.31 5.08 0.38
N CYS A 556 27.30 6.41 0.38
CA CYS A 556 27.36 7.22 -0.84
C CYS A 556 28.72 7.06 -1.53
N LEU A 557 28.68 6.70 -2.82
CA LEU A 557 29.84 6.49 -3.68
C LEU A 557 29.60 7.19 -5.04
N PRO A 558 30.59 7.93 -5.56
CA PRO A 558 30.50 8.55 -6.88
C PRO A 558 30.66 7.51 -8.00
N ASP A 559 30.19 7.84 -9.20
CA ASP A 559 30.48 7.04 -10.41
C ASP A 559 31.96 7.22 -10.80
N SER A 560 32.72 6.13 -10.81
CA SER A 560 34.14 6.11 -11.14
C SER A 560 34.45 5.32 -12.41
N ARG A 561 33.46 5.04 -13.26
CA ARG A 561 33.68 4.28 -14.50
C ARG A 561 34.55 5.05 -15.49
N GLU A 562 35.41 4.32 -16.20
CA GLU A 562 36.26 4.88 -17.27
C GLU A 562 35.55 4.84 -18.64
N ASP A 563 34.64 3.88 -18.84
CA ASP A 563 33.86 3.68 -20.05
C ASP A 563 32.41 3.26 -19.73
N ASP A 564 31.56 3.30 -20.77
CA ASP A 564 30.16 2.89 -20.71
C ASP A 564 29.93 1.47 -21.26
N ASP A 565 30.97 0.64 -21.36
CA ASP A 565 30.82 -0.70 -21.93
C ASP A 565 29.99 -1.60 -20.98
N PRO A 566 28.99 -2.35 -21.50
CA PRO A 566 28.26 -3.33 -20.72
C PRO A 566 29.21 -4.38 -20.13
N PRO A 567 29.09 -4.76 -18.84
CA PRO A 567 30.00 -5.71 -18.18
C PRO A 567 29.68 -7.18 -18.55
N CYS A 568 29.47 -7.46 -19.83
CA CYS A 568 29.15 -8.79 -20.33
C CYS A 568 30.40 -9.66 -20.46
N THR A 569 30.27 -10.95 -20.15
CA THR A 569 31.24 -11.94 -20.64
C THR A 569 31.10 -12.13 -22.17
N PRO A 570 32.19 -12.42 -22.89
CA PRO A 570 32.14 -12.66 -24.34
C PRO A 570 31.15 -13.75 -24.77
N GLU A 571 30.92 -14.75 -23.91
CA GLU A 571 30.00 -15.86 -24.17
C GLU A 571 28.53 -15.46 -23.98
N ASN A 572 28.22 -14.63 -22.98
CA ASN A 572 26.84 -14.26 -22.66
C ASN A 572 26.32 -13.12 -23.53
N LYS A 573 27.19 -12.19 -23.95
CA LYS A 573 26.80 -11.00 -24.71
C LYS A 573 25.89 -11.30 -25.91
N PRO A 574 26.20 -12.27 -26.81
CA PRO A 574 25.35 -12.57 -27.96
C PRO A 574 23.98 -13.18 -27.60
N ILE A 575 23.87 -13.84 -26.44
CA ILE A 575 22.62 -14.42 -25.94
C ILE A 575 21.71 -13.30 -25.43
N ILE A 576 22.27 -12.41 -24.60
CA ILE A 576 21.58 -11.25 -24.04
C ILE A 576 21.13 -10.30 -25.16
N GLU A 577 22.00 -10.01 -26.12
CA GLU A 577 21.64 -9.21 -27.30
C GLU A 577 20.42 -9.78 -28.03
N ARG A 578 20.35 -11.11 -28.20
CA ARG A 578 19.20 -11.76 -28.84
C ARG A 578 17.93 -11.62 -28.01
N GLN A 579 18.02 -11.69 -26.68
CA GLN A 579 16.88 -11.52 -25.78
C GLN A 579 16.36 -10.07 -25.81
N CYS A 580 17.25 -9.07 -25.70
CA CYS A 580 16.90 -7.65 -25.77
C CYS A 580 16.33 -7.24 -27.14
N ASN A 581 16.76 -7.90 -28.23
CA ASN A 581 16.20 -7.68 -29.57
C ASN A 581 14.72 -8.07 -29.71
N VAL A 582 14.06 -8.61 -28.67
CA VAL A 582 12.59 -8.73 -28.62
C VAL A 582 11.88 -7.40 -28.90
N LEU A 583 12.49 -6.27 -28.52
CA LEU A 583 12.00 -4.91 -28.80
C LEU A 583 11.93 -4.59 -30.30
N LYS A 584 12.67 -5.31 -31.16
CA LYS A 584 12.59 -5.18 -32.63
C LYS A 584 11.52 -6.07 -33.27
N SER A 585 10.83 -6.91 -32.48
CA SER A 585 9.81 -7.80 -33.03
C SER A 585 8.60 -7.03 -33.57
N ASP A 586 7.82 -7.68 -34.45
CA ASP A 586 6.60 -7.10 -35.04
C ASP A 586 5.59 -6.61 -33.99
N LYS A 587 5.65 -7.16 -32.77
CA LYS A 587 4.80 -6.79 -31.64
C LYS A 587 4.97 -5.33 -31.22
N PHE A 588 6.19 -4.80 -31.32
CA PHE A 588 6.54 -3.43 -30.92
C PHE A 588 6.64 -2.47 -32.11
N LYS A 589 6.45 -2.97 -33.33
CA LYS A 589 6.67 -2.23 -34.59
C LYS A 589 5.85 -0.95 -34.72
N ALA A 590 4.66 -0.92 -34.12
CA ALA A 590 3.82 0.28 -34.09
C ALA A 590 4.51 1.48 -33.40
N CYS A 591 5.52 1.23 -32.56
CA CYS A 591 6.24 2.25 -31.81
C CYS A 591 7.55 2.73 -32.47
N HIS A 592 8.15 1.90 -33.34
CA HIS A 592 9.53 2.11 -33.81
C HIS A 592 9.75 3.45 -34.52
N SER A 593 8.70 4.03 -35.10
CA SER A 593 8.77 5.35 -35.76
C SER A 593 8.70 6.53 -34.79
N LEU A 594 8.32 6.30 -33.54
CA LEU A 594 8.13 7.33 -32.50
C LEU A 594 9.22 7.22 -31.44
N VAL A 595 9.58 5.99 -31.06
CA VAL A 595 10.59 5.70 -30.04
C VAL A 595 11.64 4.78 -30.65
N ASN A 596 12.91 5.22 -30.62
CA ASN A 596 14.04 4.45 -31.13
C ASN A 596 14.27 3.19 -30.27
N PRO A 597 14.03 1.97 -30.79
CA PRO A 597 14.21 0.76 -30.00
C PRO A 597 15.67 0.47 -29.65
N ASP A 598 16.63 0.99 -30.43
CA ASP A 598 18.06 0.72 -30.19
C ASP A 598 18.54 1.33 -28.87
N ASP A 599 18.03 2.49 -28.48
CA ASP A 599 18.36 3.13 -27.20
C ASP A 599 17.98 2.25 -26.01
N PHE A 600 16.83 1.58 -26.09
CA PHE A 600 16.32 0.68 -25.06
C PHE A 600 16.99 -0.70 -25.10
N ILE A 601 17.44 -1.14 -26.28
CA ILE A 601 18.18 -2.40 -26.41
C ILE A 601 19.57 -2.27 -25.79
N GLU A 602 20.23 -1.12 -25.93
CA GLU A 602 21.54 -0.88 -25.33
C GLU A 602 21.48 -0.93 -23.80
N ILE A 603 20.51 -0.24 -23.18
CA ILE A 603 20.33 -0.27 -21.73
C ILE A 603 19.84 -1.65 -21.24
N CYS A 604 19.03 -2.36 -22.04
CA CYS A 604 18.66 -3.74 -21.75
C CYS A 604 19.87 -4.66 -21.70
N ILE A 605 20.80 -4.52 -22.65
CA ILE A 605 22.04 -5.32 -22.66
C ILE A 605 22.88 -4.98 -21.43
N TYR A 606 22.97 -3.70 -21.06
CA TYR A 606 23.69 -3.25 -19.88
C TYR A 606 23.15 -3.94 -18.61
N ASP A 607 21.86 -3.75 -18.30
CA ASP A 607 21.21 -4.31 -17.12
C ASP A 607 21.25 -5.83 -17.08
N MET A 608 20.94 -6.49 -18.21
CA MET A 608 20.99 -7.94 -18.27
C MET A 608 22.41 -8.48 -18.07
N CYS A 609 23.45 -7.74 -18.49
CA CYS A 609 24.83 -8.17 -18.28
C CYS A 609 25.28 -8.03 -16.83
N GLN A 610 24.81 -7.01 -16.11
CA GLN A 610 25.03 -6.89 -14.66
C GLN A 610 24.50 -8.12 -13.90
N TYR A 611 23.37 -8.68 -14.36
CA TYR A 611 22.69 -9.79 -13.70
C TYR A 611 22.79 -11.14 -14.44
N ASP A 612 23.84 -11.39 -15.21
CA ASP A 612 24.10 -12.67 -15.91
C ASP A 612 22.87 -13.20 -16.71
N GLY A 613 22.13 -12.29 -17.34
CA GLY A 613 20.95 -12.59 -18.15
C GLY A 613 19.65 -12.80 -17.37
N MET A 614 19.53 -12.26 -16.15
CA MET A 614 18.29 -12.32 -15.36
C MET A 614 17.09 -11.73 -16.13
N LYS A 615 15.98 -12.48 -16.20
CA LYS A 615 14.80 -12.11 -17.02
C LYS A 615 14.00 -10.94 -16.43
N SER A 616 14.03 -10.69 -15.13
CA SER A 616 13.40 -9.50 -14.56
C SER A 616 14.00 -8.21 -15.09
N ALA A 617 15.33 -8.13 -15.24
CA ALA A 617 15.99 -6.96 -15.84
C ALA A 617 15.49 -6.69 -17.27
N LEU A 618 15.29 -7.75 -18.07
CA LEU A 618 14.64 -7.62 -19.39
C LEU A 618 13.21 -7.07 -19.26
N CYS A 619 12.42 -7.62 -18.35
CA CYS A 619 11.02 -7.21 -18.15
C CYS A 619 10.90 -5.75 -17.70
N ASP A 620 11.84 -5.28 -16.90
CA ASP A 620 11.91 -3.90 -16.40
C ASP A 620 12.13 -2.93 -17.58
N ILE A 621 13.08 -3.22 -18.48
CA ILE A 621 13.32 -2.39 -19.67
C ILE A 621 12.20 -2.50 -20.72
N VAL A 622 11.62 -3.68 -20.93
CA VAL A 622 10.48 -3.83 -21.85
C VAL A 622 9.26 -3.06 -21.34
N GLN A 623 9.01 -3.03 -20.03
CA GLN A 623 7.96 -2.18 -19.47
C GLN A 623 8.23 -0.72 -19.81
N VAL A 624 9.43 -0.21 -19.55
CA VAL A 624 9.77 1.20 -19.80
C VAL A 624 9.54 1.55 -21.26
N TYR A 625 9.99 0.71 -22.21
CA TYR A 625 9.74 0.95 -23.64
C TYR A 625 8.24 1.05 -23.97
N VAL A 626 7.42 0.19 -23.36
CA VAL A 626 5.96 0.21 -23.53
C VAL A 626 5.33 1.47 -22.93
N ASP A 627 5.80 1.89 -21.75
CA ASP A 627 5.35 3.13 -21.09
C ASP A 627 5.72 4.36 -21.94
N THR A 628 6.95 4.45 -22.43
CA THR A 628 7.40 5.51 -23.34
C THR A 628 6.56 5.51 -24.63
N CYS A 629 6.24 4.34 -25.16
CA CYS A 629 5.34 4.24 -26.31
C CYS A 629 3.93 4.76 -26.04
N LYS A 630 3.42 4.47 -24.82
CA LYS A 630 2.11 4.91 -24.35
C LYS A 630 2.05 6.43 -24.20
N ASN A 631 3.13 7.08 -23.81
CA ASN A 631 3.25 8.54 -23.79
C ASN A 631 3.11 9.15 -25.21
N HIS A 632 3.34 8.38 -26.27
CA HIS A 632 3.05 8.76 -27.66
C HIS A 632 1.68 8.27 -28.17
N GLY A 633 0.78 7.84 -27.28
CA GLY A 633 -0.58 7.42 -27.60
C GLY A 633 -0.71 5.99 -28.13
N ILE A 634 0.38 5.22 -28.18
CA ILE A 634 0.36 3.83 -28.69
C ILE A 634 0.27 2.85 -27.53
N THR A 635 -0.76 1.99 -27.54
CA THR A 635 -0.94 0.95 -26.51
C THR A 635 -0.50 -0.41 -27.04
N ILE A 636 0.49 -1.04 -26.39
CA ILE A 636 1.07 -2.32 -26.82
C ILE A 636 0.68 -3.42 -25.83
N LYS A 637 -0.02 -4.45 -26.31
CA LYS A 637 -0.35 -5.64 -25.50
C LYS A 637 0.81 -6.62 -25.46
N TRP A 638 1.74 -6.45 -24.52
CA TRP A 638 3.04 -7.13 -24.57
C TRP A 638 3.19 -8.31 -23.59
N ARG A 639 2.56 -8.26 -22.41
CA ARG A 639 2.61 -9.32 -21.41
C ARG A 639 1.81 -10.55 -21.81
N ASN A 640 2.23 -11.71 -21.32
CA ASN A 640 1.45 -12.95 -21.33
C ASN A 640 1.90 -13.87 -20.18
N SER A 641 1.26 -15.03 -20.03
CA SER A 641 1.55 -15.99 -18.95
C SER A 641 2.99 -16.54 -18.94
N THR A 642 3.76 -16.36 -20.01
CA THR A 642 5.14 -16.85 -20.18
C THR A 642 6.18 -15.75 -20.38
N PHE A 643 5.74 -14.51 -20.60
CA PHE A 643 6.59 -13.37 -20.88
C PHE A 643 6.17 -12.19 -20.01
N CYS A 644 6.92 -12.01 -18.93
CA CYS A 644 6.74 -10.96 -17.94
C CYS A 644 5.28 -10.85 -17.46
N PRO A 645 4.71 -11.89 -16.80
CA PRO A 645 3.37 -11.75 -16.23
C PRO A 645 3.36 -10.71 -15.10
N LEU A 646 2.26 -9.95 -14.97
CA LEU A 646 2.05 -9.01 -13.87
C LEU A 646 1.02 -9.63 -12.89
N PRO A 647 1.45 -10.10 -11.71
CA PRO A 647 0.55 -10.69 -10.74
C PRO A 647 -0.31 -9.60 -10.08
N CYS A 648 -1.62 -9.83 -10.02
CA CYS A 648 -2.55 -8.92 -9.37
C CYS A 648 -3.03 -9.44 -8.02
N PRO A 649 -3.22 -8.56 -7.01
CA PRO A 649 -3.77 -8.94 -5.71
C PRO A 649 -5.08 -9.73 -5.82
N SER A 650 -5.42 -10.50 -4.79
CA SER A 650 -6.72 -11.19 -4.74
C SER A 650 -7.88 -10.22 -4.98
N ARG A 651 -8.91 -10.66 -5.71
CA ARG A 651 -10.07 -9.85 -6.11
C ARG A 651 -9.73 -8.68 -7.05
N SER A 652 -8.70 -8.86 -7.86
CA SER A 652 -8.32 -7.94 -8.94
C SER A 652 -7.74 -8.72 -10.11
N HIS A 653 -7.72 -8.09 -11.29
CA HIS A 653 -7.19 -8.71 -12.50
C HIS A 653 -6.35 -7.73 -13.31
N TYR A 654 -5.46 -8.29 -14.13
CA TYR A 654 -4.60 -7.52 -15.02
C TYR A 654 -5.40 -6.90 -16.17
N LYS A 655 -5.11 -5.63 -16.49
CA LYS A 655 -5.67 -4.92 -17.63
C LYS A 655 -4.62 -4.00 -18.26
N ASP A 656 -4.54 -4.04 -19.59
CA ASP A 656 -3.60 -3.23 -20.38
C ASP A 656 -3.85 -1.71 -20.27
N CYS A 657 -5.03 -1.32 -19.77
CA CYS A 657 -5.52 0.05 -19.77
C CYS A 657 -6.49 0.22 -18.59
N VAL A 658 -5.94 0.53 -17.41
CA VAL A 658 -6.69 0.89 -16.20
C VAL A 658 -6.95 2.40 -16.16
N SER A 659 -8.08 2.77 -15.57
CA SER A 659 -8.44 4.18 -15.37
C SER A 659 -7.38 4.90 -14.52
N PRO A 660 -7.00 6.15 -14.87
CA PRO A 660 -6.15 6.98 -14.02
C PRO A 660 -6.86 7.46 -12.75
N CYS A 661 -8.17 7.26 -12.66
CA CYS A 661 -8.98 7.56 -11.49
C CYS A 661 -9.65 6.28 -10.98
N PRO A 662 -8.93 5.31 -10.39
CA PRO A 662 -9.55 4.09 -9.89
C PRO A 662 -10.51 4.41 -8.73
N SER A 663 -11.62 3.67 -8.63
CA SER A 663 -12.49 3.74 -7.45
C SER A 663 -11.74 3.24 -6.22
N THR A 664 -11.71 4.07 -5.19
CA THR A 664 -11.02 3.78 -3.92
C THR A 664 -12.04 3.77 -2.77
N CYS A 665 -11.68 3.22 -1.62
CA CYS A 665 -12.47 3.41 -0.39
C CYS A 665 -12.65 4.88 0.00
N SER A 666 -11.79 5.72 -0.56
CA SER A 666 -11.67 7.13 -0.34
C SER A 666 -12.54 7.96 -1.29
N ASP A 667 -12.84 7.45 -2.47
CA ASP A 667 -13.75 8.04 -3.44
C ASP A 667 -14.22 6.93 -4.38
N ILE A 668 -15.46 6.47 -4.16
CA ILE A 668 -16.04 5.40 -4.96
C ILE A 668 -16.46 5.89 -6.36
N PHE A 669 -16.61 7.21 -6.54
CA PHE A 669 -17.05 7.87 -7.76
C PHE A 669 -15.89 8.44 -8.60
N ALA A 670 -14.64 8.28 -8.14
CA ALA A 670 -13.45 8.77 -8.83
C ALA A 670 -13.40 8.36 -10.31
N SER A 671 -13.78 7.12 -10.62
CA SER A 671 -13.79 6.59 -11.99
C SER A 671 -14.81 7.30 -12.89
N SER A 672 -16.02 7.60 -12.39
CA SER A 672 -17.05 8.32 -13.15
C SER A 672 -16.76 9.82 -13.30
N LEU A 673 -16.09 10.41 -12.32
CA LEU A 673 -15.71 11.83 -12.30
C LEU A 673 -14.34 12.12 -12.94
N CYS A 674 -13.75 11.11 -13.59
CA CYS A 674 -12.44 11.25 -14.20
C CYS A 674 -12.52 12.15 -15.43
N ASP A 675 -11.73 13.23 -15.44
CA ASP A 675 -11.65 14.15 -16.58
C ASP A 675 -10.71 13.60 -17.68
N LYS A 676 -9.90 12.57 -17.36
CA LYS A 676 -8.85 11.98 -18.21
C LYS A 676 -9.26 10.61 -18.78
N THR A 677 -10.45 10.51 -19.35
CA THR A 677 -11.03 9.21 -19.78
C THR A 677 -10.31 8.54 -20.96
N GLU A 678 -9.55 9.30 -21.74
CA GLU A 678 -8.75 8.78 -22.86
C GLU A 678 -7.32 8.39 -22.45
N GLU A 679 -6.88 8.84 -21.27
CA GLU A 679 -5.61 8.42 -20.68
C GLU A 679 -5.80 7.11 -19.92
N CYS A 680 -4.82 6.22 -20.01
CA CYS A 680 -4.77 5.02 -19.18
C CYS A 680 -3.36 4.48 -19.12
N THR A 681 -3.10 3.65 -18.11
CA THR A 681 -1.83 2.95 -17.94
C THR A 681 -2.09 1.47 -17.71
N GLU A 682 -1.07 0.64 -17.83
CA GLU A 682 -1.12 -0.79 -17.54
C GLU A 682 -1.18 -1.01 -16.01
N GLY A 683 -1.96 -1.98 -15.55
CA GLY A 683 -1.99 -2.30 -14.11
C GLY A 683 -3.06 -3.32 -13.70
N CYS A 684 -3.30 -3.38 -12.39
CA CYS A 684 -4.35 -4.20 -11.80
C CYS A 684 -5.62 -3.37 -11.59
N GLU A 685 -6.76 -3.92 -12.02
CA GLU A 685 -8.08 -3.35 -11.78
C GLU A 685 -8.83 -4.23 -10.77
N CYS A 686 -9.44 -3.61 -9.76
CA CYS A 686 -10.28 -4.35 -8.81
C CYS A 686 -11.48 -4.97 -9.53
N ASP A 687 -11.86 -6.17 -9.10
CA ASP A 687 -13.05 -6.84 -9.62
C ASP A 687 -14.33 -6.08 -9.22
N ASP A 688 -15.43 -6.32 -9.93
CA ASP A 688 -16.72 -5.67 -9.64
C ASP A 688 -17.13 -5.82 -8.17
N ASN A 689 -17.58 -4.72 -7.55
CA ASN A 689 -17.92 -4.58 -6.12
C ASN A 689 -16.74 -4.50 -5.13
N TYR A 690 -15.51 -4.45 -5.62
CA TYR A 690 -14.33 -4.17 -4.82
C TYR A 690 -13.78 -2.78 -5.15
N VAL A 691 -13.23 -2.11 -4.15
CA VAL A 691 -12.58 -0.81 -4.30
C VAL A 691 -11.15 -0.88 -3.76
N LEU A 692 -10.28 -0.04 -4.30
CA LEU A 692 -8.88 0.00 -3.90
C LEU A 692 -8.75 0.63 -2.49
N SER A 693 -8.08 -0.10 -1.59
CA SER A 693 -7.73 0.33 -0.24
C SER A 693 -6.28 -0.05 0.03
N ASN A 694 -5.38 0.95 0.01
CA ASN A 694 -3.96 0.77 0.29
C ASN A 694 -3.33 -0.39 -0.50
N GLY A 695 -3.50 -0.38 -1.84
CA GLY A 695 -2.98 -1.40 -2.75
C GLY A 695 -3.77 -2.71 -2.83
N ASN A 696 -4.78 -2.90 -1.97
CA ASN A 696 -5.60 -4.12 -1.93
C ASN A 696 -7.05 -3.83 -2.34
N CYS A 697 -7.69 -4.78 -3.03
CA CYS A 697 -9.10 -4.67 -3.40
C CYS A 697 -9.98 -5.24 -2.29
N VAL A 698 -10.77 -4.38 -1.65
CA VAL A 698 -11.64 -4.75 -0.52
C VAL A 698 -13.10 -4.45 -0.85
N PRO A 699 -14.06 -5.21 -0.28
CA PRO A 699 -15.47 -4.83 -0.35
C PRO A 699 -15.70 -3.48 0.34
N LEU A 700 -16.70 -2.70 -0.10
CA LEU A 700 -17.05 -1.41 0.51
C LEU A 700 -17.29 -1.48 2.02
N SER A 701 -17.88 -2.58 2.51
CA SER A 701 -18.10 -2.81 3.94
C SER A 701 -16.83 -2.99 4.77
N SER A 702 -15.70 -3.22 4.10
CA SER A 702 -14.37 -3.38 4.69
C SER A 702 -13.48 -2.16 4.47
N CYS A 703 -14.05 -1.04 3.99
CA CYS A 703 -13.31 0.21 3.88
C CYS A 703 -12.86 0.75 5.23
N GLY A 704 -11.74 1.48 5.19
CA GLY A 704 -11.08 2.07 6.34
C GLY A 704 -11.74 3.34 6.87
N CYS A 705 -10.98 4.12 7.63
CA CYS A 705 -11.41 5.32 8.33
C CYS A 705 -10.64 6.53 7.82
N ARG A 706 -11.20 7.73 8.03
CA ARG A 706 -10.52 8.99 7.79
C ARG A 706 -10.51 9.84 9.04
N ASP A 707 -9.37 10.44 9.34
CA ASP A 707 -9.27 11.42 10.43
C ASP A 707 -9.68 12.83 9.99
N ASP A 708 -9.60 13.79 10.92
CA ASP A 708 -9.96 15.18 10.66
C ASP A 708 -9.06 15.88 9.64
N ASP A 709 -7.84 15.38 9.45
CA ASP A 709 -6.85 15.87 8.49
C ASP A 709 -6.92 15.15 7.14
N ASN A 710 -7.97 14.33 6.96
CA ASN A 710 -8.26 13.54 5.77
C ASN A 710 -7.24 12.42 5.48
N ASN A 711 -6.48 11.97 6.48
CA ASN A 711 -5.62 10.81 6.36
C ASN A 711 -6.46 9.53 6.35
N TYR A 712 -6.24 8.68 5.35
CA TYR A 712 -6.91 7.39 5.25
C TYR A 712 -6.14 6.31 6.02
N TYR A 713 -6.84 5.55 6.85
CA TYR A 713 -6.33 4.39 7.59
C TYR A 713 -7.12 3.15 7.21
N SER A 714 -6.44 2.04 6.95
CA SER A 714 -7.11 0.77 6.57
C SER A 714 -7.95 0.22 7.72
N ALA A 715 -9.00 -0.55 7.42
CA ALA A 715 -9.84 -1.15 8.46
C ALA A 715 -9.02 -2.08 9.37
N GLY A 716 -9.07 -1.84 10.69
CA GLY A 716 -8.28 -2.55 11.69
C GLY A 716 -6.92 -1.92 12.01
N GLU A 717 -6.44 -0.96 11.19
CA GLU A 717 -5.16 -0.28 11.39
C GLU A 717 -5.13 0.48 12.72
N THR A 718 -3.98 0.43 13.39
CA THR A 718 -3.71 1.16 14.63
C THR A 718 -2.53 2.10 14.46
N TRP A 719 -2.64 3.31 15.01
CA TRP A 719 -1.55 4.28 14.98
C TRP A 719 -1.46 5.08 16.28
N ILE A 720 -0.33 5.75 16.44
CA ILE A 720 -0.05 6.64 17.57
C ILE A 720 -0.03 8.07 17.04
N THR A 721 -0.67 9.00 17.75
CA THR A 721 -0.73 10.41 17.35
C THR A 721 0.59 11.15 17.65
N PRO A 722 0.79 12.37 17.10
CA PRO A 722 1.94 13.20 17.43
C PRO A 722 2.17 13.33 18.94
N HIS A 723 3.46 13.33 19.32
CA HIS A 723 3.93 13.31 20.71
C HIS A 723 3.48 12.09 21.54
N CYS A 724 3.00 11.03 20.89
CA CYS A 724 2.59 9.77 21.51
C CYS A 724 1.50 9.91 22.58
N THR A 725 0.55 10.84 22.37
CA THR A 725 -0.49 11.22 23.35
C THR A 725 -1.77 10.38 23.28
N LYS A 726 -2.06 9.77 22.12
CA LYS A 726 -3.20 8.88 21.90
C LYS A 726 -2.79 7.70 21.04
N ARG A 727 -3.44 6.56 21.28
CA ARG A 727 -3.40 5.38 20.40
C ARG A 727 -4.78 5.23 19.80
N CYS A 728 -4.83 5.25 18.47
CA CYS A 728 -6.06 5.21 17.69
C CYS A 728 -6.15 3.89 16.92
N GLN A 729 -7.37 3.44 16.67
CA GLN A 729 -7.66 2.29 15.83
C GLN A 729 -8.82 2.62 14.90
N CYS A 730 -8.69 2.23 13.64
CA CYS A 730 -9.77 2.25 12.68
C CYS A 730 -10.64 0.99 12.86
N GLN A 731 -11.91 1.15 13.25
CA GLN A 731 -12.86 0.06 13.41
C GLN A 731 -13.56 -0.30 12.09
N LYS A 732 -14.12 -1.52 12.02
CA LYS A 732 -14.95 -1.97 10.90
C LYS A 732 -16.26 -1.16 10.88
N ASN A 733 -16.35 -0.17 9.99
CA ASN A 733 -17.43 0.84 9.81
C ASN A 733 -16.88 2.29 9.71
N GLY A 734 -15.58 2.50 9.49
CA GLY A 734 -15.02 3.84 9.32
C GLY A 734 -14.89 4.66 10.61
N VAL A 735 -15.16 4.07 11.79
CA VAL A 735 -15.06 4.77 13.08
C VAL A 735 -13.65 4.72 13.64
N ILE A 736 -13.08 5.90 13.92
CA ILE A 736 -11.80 6.03 14.63
C ILE A 736 -12.06 6.02 16.13
N SER A 737 -11.44 5.06 16.82
CA SER A 737 -11.47 4.96 18.28
C SER A 737 -10.09 5.24 18.85
N CYS A 738 -9.93 6.38 19.52
CA CYS A 738 -8.69 6.76 20.19
C CYS A 738 -8.79 6.61 21.72
N LYS A 739 -7.73 6.07 22.33
CA LYS A 739 -7.54 6.02 23.78
C LYS A 739 -6.34 6.87 24.17
N SER A 740 -6.37 7.47 25.36
CA SER A 740 -5.20 8.16 25.92
C SER A 740 -4.02 7.20 25.96
N TYR A 741 -2.86 7.66 25.51
CA TYR A 741 -1.65 6.87 25.43
C TYR A 741 -0.45 7.73 25.82
N SER A 742 0.59 7.09 26.30
CA SER A 742 1.87 7.71 26.61
C SER A 742 2.93 6.63 26.56
N CYS A 743 4.11 6.95 26.05
CA CYS A 743 5.24 6.05 26.15
C CYS A 743 5.56 5.73 27.62
N ASP A 744 5.97 4.50 27.89
CA ASP A 744 6.46 4.13 29.21
C ASP A 744 7.70 4.97 29.58
N SER A 745 7.99 5.07 30.88
CA SER A 745 9.24 5.68 31.38
C SER A 745 10.53 5.13 30.74
N ARG A 746 10.47 3.92 30.16
CA ARG A 746 11.56 3.23 29.46
C ARG A 746 11.42 3.26 27.94
N GLU A 747 10.62 4.19 27.42
CA GLU A 747 10.44 4.42 26.00
C GLU A 747 10.64 5.90 25.68
N THR A 748 10.95 6.20 24.42
CA THR A 748 10.98 7.57 23.90
C THR A 748 10.11 7.65 22.66
N CYS A 749 9.29 8.69 22.57
CA CYS A 749 8.48 8.93 21.39
C CYS A 749 9.37 9.38 20.23
N VAL A 750 9.43 8.58 19.18
CA VAL A 750 10.21 8.87 17.97
C VAL A 750 9.33 8.71 16.73
N VAL A 751 9.76 9.29 15.61
CA VAL A 751 9.20 8.99 14.29
C VAL A 751 10.11 7.96 13.64
N LYS A 752 9.58 6.80 13.28
CA LYS A 752 10.31 5.76 12.54
C LYS A 752 9.43 5.29 11.38
N ASP A 753 9.99 5.23 10.17
CA ASP A 753 9.26 4.89 8.93
C ASP A 753 7.99 5.74 8.71
N GLY A 754 8.07 7.01 9.11
CA GLY A 754 6.97 7.97 9.06
C GLY A 754 5.82 7.76 10.04
N LYS A 755 5.94 6.80 10.97
CA LYS A 755 4.94 6.55 12.03
C LYS A 755 5.49 6.96 13.40
N HIS A 756 4.64 7.58 14.22
CA HIS A 756 4.98 7.82 15.62
C HIS A 756 5.01 6.49 16.38
N LYS A 757 6.06 6.31 17.19
CA LYS A 757 6.26 5.08 17.93
C LYS A 757 6.98 5.34 19.24
N CYS A 758 6.60 4.59 20.26
CA CYS A 758 7.38 4.52 21.49
C CYS A 758 8.52 3.53 21.27
N ASN A 759 9.74 4.05 21.14
CA ASN A 759 10.93 3.25 20.95
C ASN A 759 11.56 2.90 22.31
N PRO A 760 11.83 1.63 22.61
CA PRO A 760 12.45 1.22 23.86
C PRO A 760 13.84 1.86 24.07
N THR A 761 14.15 2.24 25.31
CA THR A 761 15.47 2.79 25.68
C THR A 761 16.53 1.72 25.91
N GLY A 762 16.15 0.44 25.95
CA GLY A 762 17.07 -0.68 26.12
C GLY A 762 16.42 -2.05 25.90
N PHE A 763 17.25 -3.09 25.96
CA PHE A 763 16.84 -4.47 25.72
C PHE A 763 17.53 -5.43 26.70
N GLY A 764 16.80 -6.44 27.17
CA GLY A 764 17.35 -7.64 27.79
C GLY A 764 17.60 -8.72 26.75
N ARG A 765 18.53 -9.64 27.01
CA ARG A 765 18.84 -10.78 26.14
C ARG A 765 18.84 -12.06 26.96
N CYS A 766 18.08 -13.05 26.51
CA CYS A 766 18.18 -14.44 26.91
C CYS A 766 18.89 -15.23 25.80
N GLN A 767 19.85 -16.07 26.15
CA GLN A 767 20.60 -16.88 25.20
C GLN A 767 20.42 -18.36 25.51
N ILE A 768 20.32 -19.18 24.46
CA ILE A 768 20.20 -20.64 24.54
C ILE A 768 21.28 -21.20 23.62
N MET A 769 22.25 -21.92 24.19
CA MET A 769 23.44 -22.37 23.48
C MET A 769 23.71 -23.84 23.75
N GLY A 770 24.11 -24.60 22.74
CA GLY A 770 24.60 -25.96 22.94
C GLY A 770 23.55 -26.89 23.55
N ASP A 771 23.91 -27.54 24.66
CA ASP A 771 23.32 -28.82 25.04
C ASP A 771 22.32 -28.90 26.22
N PRO A 772 21.45 -27.95 26.62
CA PRO A 772 21.38 -26.51 26.37
C PRO A 772 21.79 -25.71 27.63
N HIS A 773 22.67 -24.75 27.42
CA HIS A 773 23.04 -23.68 28.35
C HIS A 773 22.14 -22.48 28.15
N TYR A 774 21.64 -21.93 29.25
CA TYR A 774 20.78 -20.75 29.25
C TYR A 774 21.48 -19.60 29.95
N ILE A 775 21.37 -18.41 29.37
CA ILE A 775 21.53 -17.14 30.09
C ILE A 775 20.14 -16.50 30.14
N THR A 776 19.61 -16.26 31.34
CA THR A 776 18.34 -15.55 31.53
C THR A 776 18.47 -14.06 31.19
N PHE A 777 17.34 -13.36 31.10
CA PHE A 777 17.36 -11.91 30.87
C PHE A 777 18.14 -11.12 31.95
N ASP A 778 18.19 -11.64 33.17
CA ASP A 778 18.90 -11.04 34.30
C ASP A 778 20.32 -11.58 34.48
N ARG A 779 20.81 -12.34 33.50
CA ARG A 779 22.16 -12.92 33.43
C ARG A 779 22.42 -14.08 34.38
N LEU A 780 21.38 -14.75 34.89
CA LEU A 780 21.55 -16.05 35.55
C LEU A 780 21.92 -17.11 34.50
N VAL A 781 22.98 -17.87 34.78
CA VAL A 781 23.39 -19.00 33.95
C VAL A 781 22.81 -20.29 34.51
N HIS A 782 22.21 -21.13 33.67
CA HIS A 782 21.74 -22.46 34.08
C HIS A 782 21.81 -23.51 32.98
N HIS A 783 21.88 -24.79 33.39
CA HIS A 783 22.20 -25.95 32.55
C HIS A 783 21.05 -26.97 32.61
N PHE A 784 19.89 -26.61 32.08
CA PHE A 784 18.69 -27.44 32.17
C PHE A 784 18.57 -28.46 31.03
N GLN A 785 18.69 -29.75 31.37
CA GLN A 785 18.68 -30.89 30.43
C GLN A 785 17.28 -31.47 30.15
N GLY A 786 16.35 -30.59 29.79
CA GLY A 786 14.94 -30.95 29.57
C GLY A 786 14.69 -31.70 28.25
N LYS A 787 13.83 -32.74 28.26
CA LYS A 787 13.62 -33.68 27.11
C LYS A 787 12.36 -33.42 26.29
N TYR A 788 11.68 -32.32 26.55
CA TYR A 788 10.35 -32.00 26.05
C TYR A 788 10.27 -30.57 25.52
N THR A 789 9.05 -30.12 25.27
CA THR A 789 8.75 -28.72 24.97
C THR A 789 8.59 -27.94 26.27
N TYR A 790 9.29 -26.81 26.38
CA TYR A 790 9.27 -25.93 27.54
C TYR A 790 8.99 -24.49 27.10
N ILE A 791 8.37 -23.71 28.00
CA ILE A 791 8.25 -22.27 27.81
C ILE A 791 9.61 -21.62 28.03
N LEU A 792 10.18 -21.07 26.96
CA LEU A 792 11.42 -20.30 27.03
C LEU A 792 11.13 -18.92 27.63
N ALA A 793 10.16 -18.21 27.05
CA ALA A 793 9.65 -16.95 27.56
C ALA A 793 8.21 -16.75 27.10
N GLN A 794 7.33 -16.34 28.02
CA GLN A 794 5.97 -15.92 27.70
C GLN A 794 5.59 -14.71 28.54
N THR A 795 4.62 -13.94 28.08
CA THR A 795 4.05 -12.85 28.89
C THR A 795 3.20 -13.40 30.05
N ILE A 796 3.23 -12.71 31.18
CA ILE A 796 2.36 -13.03 32.32
C ILE A 796 0.87 -12.86 31.97
N PRO A 797 -0.06 -13.60 32.61
CA PRO A 797 -1.49 -13.56 32.24
C PRO A 797 -2.19 -12.21 32.49
N ASN A 798 -1.68 -11.37 33.40
CA ASN A 798 -2.22 -10.04 33.69
C ASN A 798 -1.35 -8.94 33.04
N LEU A 799 -1.11 -9.07 31.73
CA LEU A 799 -0.34 -8.09 30.97
C LEU A 799 -1.18 -6.80 30.78
N PRO A 800 -0.60 -5.61 30.96
CA PRO A 800 -1.28 -4.36 30.62
C PRO A 800 -1.66 -4.31 29.13
N ASP A 801 -2.83 -3.76 28.80
CA ASP A 801 -3.32 -3.61 27.40
C ASP A 801 -2.39 -2.79 26.49
N THR A 802 -1.40 -2.08 27.06
CA THR A 802 -0.40 -1.31 26.31
C THR A 802 0.67 -2.20 25.66
N LEU A 803 0.89 -3.41 26.19
CA LEU A 803 1.91 -4.36 25.74
C LEU A 803 1.29 -5.51 24.94
N THR A 804 1.99 -5.96 23.91
CA THR A 804 1.56 -7.08 23.08
C THR A 804 1.90 -8.42 23.75
N PRO A 805 0.94 -9.34 23.94
CA PRO A 805 1.22 -10.67 24.49
C PRO A 805 1.97 -11.54 23.49
N PHE A 806 2.84 -12.41 24.00
CA PHE A 806 3.55 -13.41 23.20
C PHE A 806 3.87 -14.66 24.02
N SER A 807 4.14 -15.77 23.33
CA SER A 807 4.70 -16.98 23.92
C SER A 807 5.75 -17.61 23.00
N ILE A 808 6.85 -18.06 23.59
CA ILE A 808 7.96 -18.71 22.91
C ILE A 808 8.21 -20.05 23.58
N GLU A 809 8.00 -21.13 22.84
CA GLU A 809 8.24 -22.50 23.28
C GLU A 809 9.48 -23.05 22.60
N GLY A 810 10.33 -23.75 23.36
CA GLY A 810 11.52 -24.43 22.87
C GLY A 810 11.32 -25.93 22.96
N MET A 811 11.46 -26.62 21.82
CA MET A 811 11.36 -28.07 21.75
C MET A 811 12.76 -28.67 21.87
N ASN A 812 13.07 -29.30 23.01
CA ASN A 812 14.36 -29.97 23.19
C ASN A 812 14.29 -31.44 22.78
N TYR A 813 15.35 -31.97 22.19
CA TYR A 813 15.44 -33.36 21.75
C TYR A 813 16.69 -34.07 22.29
N PRO A 814 16.59 -35.30 22.83
CA PRO A 814 17.74 -36.03 23.34
C PRO A 814 18.76 -36.38 22.25
N LEU A 815 20.05 -36.31 22.58
CA LEU A 815 21.14 -36.74 21.69
C LEU A 815 21.01 -38.22 21.33
N ARG A 816 21.25 -38.56 20.06
CA ARG A 816 21.23 -39.95 19.60
C ARG A 816 22.40 -40.72 20.24
N GLY A 817 22.08 -41.62 21.17
CA GLY A 817 23.07 -42.43 21.92
C GLY A 817 23.26 -42.02 23.38
N SER A 818 22.81 -40.83 23.79
CA SER A 818 22.81 -40.39 25.19
C SER A 818 21.46 -39.80 25.58
N ARG A 819 20.77 -40.44 26.53
CA ARG A 819 19.49 -39.94 27.08
C ARG A 819 19.68 -38.83 28.14
N ARG A 820 20.91 -38.39 28.39
CA ARG A 820 21.24 -37.39 29.43
C ARG A 820 21.37 -35.97 28.89
N ILE A 821 21.59 -35.83 27.59
CA ILE A 821 21.92 -34.58 26.90
C ILE A 821 20.81 -34.23 25.93
N THR A 822 20.44 -32.95 25.83
CA THR A 822 19.33 -32.49 24.99
C THR A 822 19.67 -31.21 24.24
N TYR A 823 19.28 -31.07 22.97
CA TYR A 823 19.50 -29.85 22.21
C TYR A 823 18.19 -29.18 21.85
N LEU A 824 18.19 -27.84 21.75
CA LEU A 824 17.07 -27.11 21.20
C LEU A 824 16.90 -27.48 19.73
N LYS A 825 15.79 -28.15 19.39
CA LYS A 825 15.52 -28.60 18.02
C LYS A 825 14.76 -27.55 17.23
N GLU A 826 13.75 -26.95 17.86
CA GLU A 826 12.80 -26.06 17.20
C GLU A 826 12.25 -25.02 18.18
N MET A 827 11.87 -23.85 17.68
CA MET A 827 11.19 -22.81 18.45
C MET A 827 9.80 -22.56 17.86
N LEU A 828 8.79 -22.46 18.72
CA LEU A 828 7.43 -22.09 18.37
C LEU A 828 7.11 -20.72 18.97
N ILE A 829 6.85 -19.74 18.12
CA ILE A 829 6.58 -18.35 18.49
C ILE A 829 5.13 -18.05 18.18
N ASN A 830 4.39 -17.61 19.19
CA ASN A 830 3.01 -17.13 19.04
C ASN A 830 2.98 -15.63 19.34
N VAL A 831 2.66 -14.82 18.33
CA VAL A 831 2.61 -13.35 18.43
C VAL A 831 1.68 -12.78 17.35
N TYR A 832 0.93 -11.71 17.65
CA TYR A 832 -0.07 -11.11 16.74
C TYR A 832 -1.04 -12.12 16.10
N ASN A 833 -1.44 -13.16 16.84
CA ASN A 833 -2.30 -14.24 16.33
C ASN A 833 -1.71 -15.03 15.14
N HIS A 834 -0.39 -14.95 14.94
CA HIS A 834 0.36 -15.80 14.03
C HIS A 834 1.20 -16.81 14.83
N THR A 835 1.38 -17.98 14.24
CA THR A 835 2.27 -19.02 14.76
C THR A 835 3.45 -19.18 13.82
N VAL A 836 4.64 -18.83 14.29
CA VAL A 836 5.90 -18.97 13.55
C VAL A 836 6.71 -20.09 14.18
N ARG A 837 7.17 -21.07 13.38
CA ARG A 837 8.00 -22.17 13.84
C ARG A 837 9.35 -22.14 13.14
N PHE A 838 10.41 -21.97 13.93
CA PHE A 838 11.80 -22.10 13.50
C PHE A 838 12.25 -23.53 13.73
N ARG A 839 12.70 -24.21 12.67
CA ARG A 839 13.08 -25.63 12.71
C ARG A 839 14.50 -25.85 12.25
N GLN A 840 15.01 -27.05 12.50
CA GLN A 840 16.33 -27.47 12.03
C GLN A 840 16.50 -27.26 10.53
N ASN A 841 17.75 -27.06 10.10
CA ASN A 841 18.12 -26.65 8.74
C ASN A 841 17.47 -25.32 8.33
N LYS A 842 17.24 -24.43 9.31
CA LYS A 842 16.74 -23.05 9.11
C LYS A 842 15.39 -22.98 8.38
N GLN A 843 14.55 -24.01 8.53
CA GLN A 843 13.21 -24.02 7.95
C GLN A 843 12.26 -23.14 8.76
N VAL A 844 11.47 -22.31 8.08
CA VAL A 844 10.45 -21.46 8.69
C VAL A 844 9.06 -21.96 8.29
N LEU A 845 8.20 -22.20 9.28
CA LEU A 845 6.78 -22.40 9.07
C LEU A 845 6.02 -21.19 9.61
N LEU A 846 5.12 -20.62 8.80
CA LEU A 846 4.24 -19.53 9.15
C LEU A 846 2.80 -20.02 9.04
N ASP A 847 2.07 -20.03 10.15
CA ASP A 847 0.70 -20.54 10.27
C ASP A 847 0.54 -21.95 9.69
N GLY A 848 1.57 -22.78 9.89
CA GLY A 848 1.65 -24.14 9.39
C GLY A 848 2.14 -24.30 7.94
N VAL A 849 2.33 -23.22 7.19
CA VAL A 849 2.83 -23.24 5.80
C VAL A 849 4.34 -23.01 5.77
N ARG A 850 5.08 -23.78 4.96
CA ARG A 850 6.51 -23.54 4.72
C ARG A 850 6.70 -22.26 3.93
N VAL A 851 7.57 -21.37 4.42
CA VAL A 851 7.88 -20.09 3.77
C VAL A 851 9.39 -19.85 3.73
N ARG A 852 9.83 -18.99 2.81
CA ARG A 852 11.23 -18.56 2.67
C ARG A 852 11.36 -17.09 3.04
N PRO A 853 12.15 -16.72 4.06
CA PRO A 853 12.36 -15.31 4.40
C PRO A 853 13.05 -14.55 3.25
N PRO A 854 12.88 -13.21 3.15
CA PRO A 854 12.06 -12.38 4.03
C PRO A 854 10.55 -12.51 3.80
N VAL A 855 9.76 -12.49 4.88
CA VAL A 855 8.29 -12.44 4.86
C VAL A 855 7.77 -11.51 5.95
N ARG A 856 6.61 -10.86 5.70
CA ARG A 856 5.93 -9.96 6.65
C ARG A 856 4.46 -10.37 6.80
N PRO A 857 4.13 -11.32 7.71
CA PRO A 857 2.75 -11.79 7.90
C PRO A 857 1.82 -10.74 8.52
N HIS A 858 2.39 -9.79 9.25
CA HIS A 858 1.70 -8.68 9.92
C HIS A 858 2.60 -7.45 9.81
N GLU A 859 2.03 -6.24 9.80
CA GLU A 859 2.82 -5.00 9.70
C GLU A 859 3.89 -4.90 10.81
N GLY A 860 3.55 -5.37 12.01
CA GLY A 860 4.43 -5.46 13.17
C GLY A 860 5.33 -6.71 13.25
N ILE A 861 5.39 -7.58 12.22
CA ILE A 861 6.28 -8.75 12.19
C ILE A 861 7.16 -8.72 10.93
N ARG A 862 8.47 -8.80 11.10
CA ARG A 862 9.45 -9.03 10.03
C ARG A 862 10.20 -10.32 10.30
N ILE A 863 10.09 -11.28 9.39
CA ILE A 863 10.90 -12.50 9.41
C ILE A 863 11.91 -12.39 8.28
N TYR A 864 13.19 -12.57 8.57
CA TYR A 864 14.26 -12.49 7.58
C TYR A 864 15.38 -13.47 7.93
N GLN A 865 16.34 -13.62 7.03
CA GLN A 865 17.51 -14.46 7.24
C GLN A 865 18.77 -13.62 7.15
N ARG A 866 19.77 -13.98 7.93
CA ARG A 866 21.17 -13.58 7.74
C ARG A 866 21.99 -14.83 7.47
N THR A 867 23.25 -14.67 7.11
CA THR A 867 24.19 -15.74 6.72
C THR A 867 24.06 -17.04 7.53
N THR A 868 24.06 -16.94 8.86
CA THR A 868 24.08 -18.10 9.76
C THR A 868 22.77 -18.37 10.48
N ARG A 869 21.80 -17.44 10.49
CA ARG A 869 20.59 -17.55 11.33
C ARG A 869 19.34 -16.98 10.66
N ILE A 870 18.19 -17.50 11.07
CA ILE A 870 16.87 -16.91 10.80
C ILE A 870 16.45 -16.01 11.96
N TYR A 871 15.75 -14.93 11.65
CA TYR A 871 15.35 -13.90 12.60
C TYR A 871 13.86 -13.60 12.51
N LEU A 872 13.26 -13.28 13.66
CA LEU A 872 11.95 -12.65 13.77
C LEU A 872 12.11 -11.37 14.57
N GLU A 873 11.67 -10.26 14.01
CA GLU A 873 11.61 -8.97 14.67
C GLU A 873 10.17 -8.47 14.74
N THR A 874 9.84 -7.82 15.84
CA THR A 874 8.55 -7.19 16.04
C THR A 874 8.68 -5.69 16.27
N ASP A 875 7.61 -4.96 15.97
CA ASP A 875 7.52 -3.55 16.25
C ASP A 875 7.61 -3.20 17.75
N PHE A 876 7.11 -4.03 18.67
CA PHE A 876 7.21 -3.77 20.11
C PHE A 876 8.57 -4.14 20.73
N GLY A 877 9.53 -4.60 19.92
CA GLY A 877 10.91 -4.82 20.37
C GLY A 877 11.20 -6.22 20.92
N LEU A 878 10.45 -7.24 20.49
CA LEU A 878 10.85 -8.64 20.58
C LEU A 878 11.64 -9.04 19.33
N TYR A 879 12.81 -9.64 19.54
CA TYR A 879 13.75 -10.12 18.54
C TYR A 879 14.10 -11.59 18.87
N LEU A 880 13.99 -12.48 17.89
CA LEU A 880 14.44 -13.86 18.03
C LEU A 880 15.44 -14.19 16.94
N SER A 881 16.43 -15.02 17.27
CA SER A 881 17.34 -15.62 16.30
C SER A 881 17.43 -17.14 16.52
N PHE A 882 17.56 -17.92 15.44
CA PHE A 882 17.83 -19.35 15.50
C PHE A 882 18.82 -19.75 14.41
N ASP A 883 19.85 -20.52 14.75
CA ASP A 883 20.88 -20.98 13.80
C ASP A 883 20.42 -22.13 12.89
N GLY A 884 19.25 -22.72 13.18
CA GLY A 884 18.78 -23.90 12.48
C GLY A 884 19.38 -25.21 12.99
N ASN A 885 20.05 -25.19 14.14
CA ASN A 885 20.67 -26.36 14.75
C ASN A 885 20.33 -26.48 16.24
N GLN A 886 20.93 -25.65 17.09
CA GLN A 886 20.82 -25.75 18.56
C GLN A 886 20.93 -24.42 19.31
N ASN A 887 21.33 -23.32 18.65
CA ASN A 887 21.56 -22.04 19.30
C ASN A 887 20.42 -21.06 18.97
N ALA A 888 19.94 -20.34 19.98
CA ALA A 888 18.90 -19.33 19.86
C ALA A 888 19.17 -18.10 20.73
N ASP A 889 18.73 -16.94 20.27
CA ASP A 889 18.66 -15.73 21.11
C ASP A 889 17.23 -15.21 21.19
N ILE A 890 16.86 -14.71 22.36
CA ILE A 890 15.64 -13.94 22.57
C ILE A 890 16.05 -12.59 23.15
N LYS A 891 15.85 -11.51 22.42
CA LYS A 891 16.10 -10.14 22.87
C LYS A 891 14.76 -9.42 22.99
N LEU A 892 14.54 -8.75 24.12
CA LEU A 892 13.25 -8.17 24.48
C LEU A 892 13.42 -6.76 25.05
N ALA A 893 12.56 -5.85 24.63
CA ALA A 893 12.53 -4.47 25.12
C ALA A 893 12.36 -4.40 26.65
N THR A 894 13.07 -3.47 27.30
CA THR A 894 12.99 -3.23 28.76
C THR A 894 11.61 -2.80 29.26
N THR A 895 10.66 -2.52 28.36
CA THR A 895 9.26 -2.27 28.65
C THR A 895 8.54 -3.51 29.19
N TYR A 896 9.06 -4.70 28.89
CA TYR A 896 8.59 -5.99 29.40
C TYR A 896 9.25 -6.41 30.72
N ARG A 897 10.05 -5.54 31.35
CA ARG A 897 10.71 -5.83 32.64
C ARG A 897 9.67 -6.27 33.69
N SER A 898 9.89 -7.41 34.33
CA SER A 898 8.97 -8.06 35.29
C SER A 898 7.61 -8.48 34.71
N ARG A 899 7.46 -8.53 33.38
CA ARG A 899 6.22 -8.90 32.66
C ARG A 899 6.33 -10.19 31.86
N VAL A 900 7.44 -10.91 32.00
CA VAL A 900 7.69 -12.20 31.35
C VAL A 900 7.99 -13.27 32.39
N GLU A 901 7.89 -14.52 31.98
CA GLU A 901 8.23 -15.69 32.78
C GLU A 901 8.61 -16.86 31.85
N GLY A 902 9.37 -17.82 32.36
CA GLY A 902 9.82 -19.01 31.62
C GLY A 902 11.23 -19.41 32.01
N LEU A 903 11.86 -20.27 31.21
CA LEU A 903 13.27 -20.65 31.40
C LEU A 903 14.25 -19.47 31.26
N CYS A 904 13.83 -18.39 30.59
CA CYS A 904 14.60 -17.15 30.46
C CYS A 904 14.47 -16.20 31.67
N GLY A 905 13.85 -16.62 32.77
CA GLY A 905 13.68 -15.79 33.97
C GLY A 905 12.48 -14.85 33.89
N ASP A 906 12.40 -13.90 34.82
CA ASP A 906 11.28 -12.93 34.90
C ASP A 906 11.63 -11.50 34.46
N PHE A 907 12.91 -11.29 34.12
CA PHE A 907 13.45 -10.04 33.60
C PHE A 907 13.19 -8.85 34.53
N ASP A 908 13.43 -8.99 35.83
CA ASP A 908 13.25 -7.90 36.80
C ASP A 908 14.57 -7.20 37.19
N GLY A 909 15.70 -7.72 36.73
CA GLY A 909 17.06 -7.30 37.03
C GLY A 909 17.71 -8.02 38.20
N ARG A 910 17.08 -9.07 38.77
CA ARG A 910 17.56 -9.79 39.95
C ARG A 910 17.73 -11.28 39.65
N HIS A 911 18.84 -11.66 39.03
CA HIS A 911 19.18 -13.05 38.68
C HIS A 911 18.86 -14.14 39.73
N ARG A 912 18.94 -13.85 41.03
CA ARG A 912 18.68 -14.84 42.10
C ARG A 912 17.26 -15.39 42.13
N ASN A 913 16.26 -14.64 41.66
CA ASN A 913 14.86 -15.09 41.69
C ASN A 913 14.40 -15.76 40.39
N ASP A 914 15.26 -15.88 39.38
CA ASP A 914 14.88 -16.39 38.06
C ASP A 914 14.37 -17.85 38.10
N PHE A 915 14.75 -18.64 39.11
CA PHE A 915 14.22 -19.99 39.33
C PHE A 915 12.83 -20.01 39.98
N THR A 916 11.94 -19.16 39.48
CA THR A 916 10.54 -19.07 39.89
C THR A 916 9.68 -19.98 39.01
N LYS A 917 8.90 -20.87 39.65
CA LYS A 917 7.95 -21.77 38.97
C LYS A 917 6.70 -21.02 38.47
N PRO A 918 5.87 -21.62 37.60
CA PRO A 918 4.60 -21.03 37.16
C PRO A 918 3.58 -20.74 38.28
N ASP A 919 3.73 -21.37 39.45
CA ASP A 919 2.90 -21.10 40.64
C ASP A 919 3.43 -19.94 41.50
N GLY A 920 4.51 -19.28 41.07
CA GLY A 920 5.17 -18.16 41.74
C GLY A 920 6.12 -18.55 42.86
N ALA A 921 6.32 -19.84 43.14
CA ALA A 921 7.26 -20.27 44.16
C ALA A 921 8.68 -20.41 43.58
N TRP A 922 9.65 -19.78 44.24
CA TRP A 922 11.07 -19.96 43.96
C TRP A 922 11.56 -21.35 44.38
N VAL A 923 12.48 -21.92 43.62
CA VAL A 923 13.16 -23.17 43.94
C VAL A 923 14.65 -23.05 43.70
N ARG A 924 15.45 -23.74 44.52
CA ARG A 924 16.90 -23.72 44.38
C ARG A 924 17.41 -24.54 43.19
N ASN A 925 16.83 -25.70 42.93
CA ASN A 925 17.37 -26.66 41.97
C ASN A 925 16.83 -26.45 40.55
N VAL A 926 17.73 -26.30 39.58
CA VAL A 926 17.37 -26.05 38.16
C VAL A 926 16.46 -27.12 37.55
N ASN A 927 16.54 -28.40 37.95
CA ASN A 927 15.66 -29.42 37.37
C ASN A 927 14.23 -29.28 37.87
N VAL A 928 14.05 -28.90 39.13
CA VAL A 928 12.73 -28.62 39.68
C VAL A 928 12.14 -27.38 39.01
N PHE A 929 12.97 -26.36 38.78
CA PHE A 929 12.58 -25.16 38.04
C PHE A 929 12.20 -25.48 36.59
N GLY A 930 13.11 -26.08 35.83
CA GLY A 930 12.92 -26.32 34.40
C GLY A 930 11.78 -27.28 34.09
N GLU A 931 11.65 -28.38 34.84
CA GLU A 931 10.53 -29.32 34.67
C GLU A 931 9.16 -28.70 35.00
N SER A 932 9.13 -27.64 35.79
CA SER A 932 7.88 -26.93 36.07
C SER A 932 7.35 -26.13 34.87
N TRP A 933 8.21 -25.79 33.91
CA TRP A 933 7.86 -25.02 32.70
C TRP A 933 7.52 -25.88 31.48
N LYS A 934 7.34 -27.19 31.68
CA LYS A 934 6.98 -28.16 30.63
C LYS A 934 5.57 -27.90 30.08
N VAL A 935 5.42 -28.02 28.75
CA VAL A 935 4.16 -27.84 28.02
C VAL A 935 3.40 -29.19 27.92
N PRO A 936 2.05 -29.24 28.10
CA PRO A 936 1.16 -28.13 28.43
C PRO A 936 1.27 -27.71 29.90
N LEU A 937 1.34 -26.39 30.14
CA LEU A 937 1.43 -25.81 31.47
C LEU A 937 0.18 -26.09 32.31
N LYS A 938 0.36 -26.67 33.50
CA LYS A 938 -0.72 -26.91 34.48
C LYS A 938 -0.78 -25.77 35.51
N ARG A 939 -1.40 -24.64 35.17
CA ARG A 939 -1.62 -23.54 36.15
C ARG A 939 -2.70 -23.91 37.17
N ARG A 940 -2.40 -23.81 38.47
CA ARG A 940 -3.41 -23.82 39.54
C ARG A 940 -3.87 -22.39 39.77
N SER A 941 -5.18 -22.17 39.79
CA SER A 941 -5.88 -20.87 39.90
C SER A 941 -5.72 -20.16 41.25
N ARG A 942 -4.51 -20.06 41.81
CA ARG A 942 -4.25 -19.20 42.97
C ARG A 942 -3.50 -17.96 42.50
N PHE A 943 -4.13 -16.81 42.72
CA PHE A 943 -3.53 -15.49 42.56
C PHE A 943 -2.13 -15.45 43.20
N ARG A 944 -1.17 -14.84 42.49
CA ARG A 944 0.11 -14.38 43.05
C ARG A 944 -0.23 -13.60 44.32
N ARG A 945 0.05 -14.16 45.50
CA ARG A 945 0.19 -13.34 46.71
C ARG A 945 1.51 -12.60 46.53
N ASP A 946 1.54 -11.29 46.79
CA ASP A 946 2.78 -10.60 47.10
C ASP A 946 3.50 -11.43 48.17
N ILE A 947 4.59 -12.10 47.77
CA ILE A 947 5.44 -12.80 48.70
C ILE A 947 6.27 -11.70 49.37
N SER A 948 5.92 -11.47 50.64
CA SER A 948 6.70 -10.78 51.66
C SER A 948 8.20 -10.94 51.46
N GLU A 949 8.91 -9.81 51.59
CA GLU A 949 10.36 -9.64 51.77
C GLU A 949 10.93 -10.53 52.89
N ASN A 950 11.07 -11.83 52.66
CA ASN A 950 11.98 -12.67 53.42
C ASN A 950 12.82 -13.43 52.40
N GLU A 951 13.88 -12.75 51.98
CA GLU A 951 14.92 -13.25 51.08
C GLU A 951 15.52 -14.52 51.68
N SER A 952 15.42 -15.64 50.98
CA SER A 952 16.38 -16.71 51.19
C SER A 952 17.72 -16.24 50.64
N GLU A 953 18.76 -16.15 51.47
CA GLU A 953 20.16 -15.96 51.04
C GLU A 953 20.72 -17.14 50.21
N GLU A 954 19.87 -18.09 49.83
CA GLU A 954 20.27 -19.30 49.12
C GLU A 954 20.52 -19.01 47.63
N GLU A 955 21.74 -19.30 47.17
CA GLU A 955 22.10 -19.23 45.76
C GLU A 955 21.41 -20.35 44.95
N PRO A 956 20.85 -20.04 43.76
CA PRO A 956 20.31 -21.04 42.86
C PRO A 956 21.40 -22.04 42.45
N ASP A 957 21.03 -23.32 42.36
CA ASP A 957 21.88 -24.41 41.88
C ASP A 957 21.70 -24.52 40.35
N PRO A 958 22.65 -24.00 39.55
CA PRO A 958 22.50 -23.85 38.10
C PRO A 958 22.58 -25.18 37.36
N GLY A 959 22.86 -26.30 38.04
CA GLY A 959 22.97 -27.62 37.42
C GLY A 959 24.25 -27.85 36.62
N LEU A 960 25.31 -27.10 36.88
CA LEU A 960 26.60 -27.23 36.16
C LEU A 960 27.19 -28.66 36.22
N PHE A 961 26.82 -29.47 37.22
CA PHE A 961 27.30 -30.84 37.37
C PHE A 961 26.39 -31.92 36.75
N GLN A 962 25.42 -31.53 35.93
CA GLN A 962 24.46 -32.46 35.30
C GLN A 962 25.03 -33.13 34.06
N GLY A 963 25.93 -34.10 34.24
CA GLY A 963 26.53 -34.86 33.13
C GLY A 963 28.01 -35.12 33.36
N CYS A 964 28.68 -34.11 33.91
CA CYS A 964 30.06 -34.15 34.37
C CYS A 964 30.17 -33.80 35.84
N ASN A 965 30.92 -34.61 36.61
CA ASN A 965 31.21 -34.29 38.00
C ASN A 965 32.35 -33.27 38.12
N GLU A 966 32.53 -32.74 39.33
CA GLU A 966 33.54 -31.71 39.63
C GLU A 966 34.96 -32.12 39.22
N ASN A 967 35.39 -33.35 39.53
CA ASN A 967 36.70 -33.85 39.14
C ASN A 967 36.89 -33.92 37.60
N GLN A 968 35.83 -34.28 36.87
CA GLN A 968 35.86 -34.32 35.40
C GLN A 968 35.94 -32.91 34.79
N LEU A 969 35.21 -31.94 35.35
CA LEU A 969 35.28 -30.54 34.94
C LEU A 969 36.63 -29.91 35.27
N GLU A 970 37.23 -30.20 36.44
CA GLU A 970 38.58 -29.75 36.78
C GLU A 970 39.63 -30.35 35.84
N GLN A 971 39.52 -31.66 35.56
CA GLN A 971 40.39 -32.31 34.58
C GLN A 971 40.24 -31.63 33.21
N GLN A 972 39.01 -31.43 32.74
CA GLN A 972 38.76 -30.74 31.49
C GLN A 972 39.25 -29.30 31.49
N ASN A 973 39.12 -28.54 32.56
CA ASN A 973 39.66 -27.17 32.64
C ASN A 973 41.18 -27.16 32.38
N THR A 974 41.92 -28.17 32.83
CA THR A 974 43.37 -28.27 32.58
C THR A 974 43.76 -28.79 31.20
N THR A 975 42.96 -29.67 30.59
CA THR A 975 43.29 -30.35 29.32
C THR A 975 42.54 -29.82 28.11
N SER A 976 41.44 -29.09 28.33
CA SER A 976 40.53 -28.64 27.28
C SER A 976 41.08 -27.46 26.51
N ARG A 977 40.72 -27.43 25.24
CA ARG A 977 41.02 -26.35 24.30
C ARG A 977 40.21 -25.08 24.54
N CYS A 978 39.23 -25.08 25.46
CA CYS A 978 38.39 -23.92 25.76
C CYS A 978 39.14 -22.72 26.35
N GLN A 979 40.35 -22.91 26.91
CA GLN A 979 41.16 -21.82 27.51
C GLN A 979 41.45 -20.66 26.54
N ILE A 980 41.37 -20.93 25.24
CA ILE A 980 41.51 -19.92 24.19
C ILE A 980 40.51 -18.75 24.32
N LEU A 981 39.31 -18.98 24.88
CA LEU A 981 38.29 -17.95 25.12
C LEU A 981 38.74 -16.90 26.13
N THR A 982 39.61 -17.27 27.08
CA THR A 982 40.08 -16.41 28.18
C THR A 982 41.52 -15.95 28.02
N ASP A 983 42.23 -16.39 26.97
CA ASP A 983 43.63 -16.03 26.75
C ASP A 983 43.77 -14.54 26.41
N LEU A 984 44.46 -13.80 27.28
CA LEU A 984 44.70 -12.35 27.15
C LEU A 984 45.57 -12.00 25.93
N ASN A 985 46.29 -12.96 25.36
CA ASN A 985 47.07 -12.80 24.13
C ASN A 985 46.51 -13.64 22.97
N GLY A 986 45.34 -14.25 23.16
CA GLY A 986 44.68 -15.12 22.18
C GLY A 986 43.87 -14.33 21.14
N PRO A 987 43.25 -15.03 20.17
CA PRO A 987 42.50 -14.41 19.07
C PRO A 987 41.28 -13.59 19.52
N PHE A 988 40.83 -13.79 20.76
CA PHE A 988 39.62 -13.14 21.30
C PHE A 988 39.90 -11.99 22.27
N ALA A 989 41.17 -11.65 22.53
CA ALA A 989 41.56 -10.64 23.52
C ALA A 989 40.89 -9.26 23.32
N ASN A 990 40.71 -8.85 22.06
CA ASN A 990 40.06 -7.58 21.71
C ASN A 990 38.57 -7.54 22.13
N CYS A 991 37.92 -8.70 22.20
CA CYS A 991 36.52 -8.80 22.57
C CYS A 991 36.28 -8.82 24.08
N HIS A 992 37.27 -9.20 24.90
CA HIS A 992 37.11 -9.32 26.36
C HIS A 992 36.58 -8.04 27.03
N SER A 993 36.89 -6.87 26.47
CA SER A 993 36.40 -5.58 26.95
C SER A 993 34.93 -5.30 26.62
N ALA A 994 34.41 -5.90 25.55
CA ALA A 994 33.04 -5.74 25.06
C ALA A 994 32.11 -6.87 25.52
N VAL A 995 32.61 -8.12 25.58
CA VAL A 995 31.85 -9.32 25.97
C VAL A 995 32.68 -10.16 26.94
N GLN A 996 32.14 -10.44 28.13
CA GLN A 996 32.83 -11.28 29.12
C GLN A 996 32.87 -12.75 28.68
N PRO A 997 34.04 -13.42 28.73
CA PRO A 997 34.19 -14.79 28.24
C PRO A 997 33.70 -15.88 29.21
N ASP A 998 33.45 -15.57 30.49
CA ASP A 998 33.23 -16.57 31.56
C ASP A 998 32.11 -17.56 31.27
N PHE A 999 30.97 -17.09 30.73
CA PHE A 999 29.84 -17.96 30.37
C PHE A 999 30.19 -18.90 29.22
N TYR A 1000 30.78 -18.36 28.15
CA TYR A 1000 31.14 -19.12 26.96
C TYR A 1000 32.23 -20.15 27.27
N PHE A 1001 33.20 -19.76 28.11
CA PHE A 1001 34.25 -20.65 28.59
C PHE A 1001 33.68 -21.81 29.41
N THR A 1002 32.82 -21.51 30.39
CA THR A 1002 32.21 -22.52 31.26
C THR A 1002 31.33 -23.49 30.48
N SER A 1003 30.55 -22.97 29.53
CA SER A 1003 29.71 -23.77 28.62
C SER A 1003 30.55 -24.67 27.72
N CYS A 1004 31.62 -24.13 27.12
CA CYS A 1004 32.57 -24.90 26.34
C CYS A 1004 33.19 -26.05 27.13
N LEU A 1005 33.62 -25.80 28.38
CA LEU A 1005 34.18 -26.87 29.24
C LEU A 1005 33.17 -27.98 29.52
N PHE A 1006 31.91 -27.60 29.72
CA PHE A 1006 30.84 -28.57 29.95
C PHE A 1006 30.57 -29.41 28.70
N ASP A 1007 30.35 -28.78 27.55
CA ASP A 1007 30.14 -29.45 26.26
C ASP A 1007 31.29 -30.44 25.95
N MET A 1008 32.54 -30.00 26.13
CA MET A 1008 33.75 -30.81 25.89
C MET A 1008 33.88 -31.97 26.89
N CYS A 1009 33.35 -31.80 28.10
CA CYS A 1009 33.34 -32.87 29.09
C CYS A 1009 32.31 -33.95 28.75
N VAL A 1010 31.16 -33.54 28.22
CA VAL A 1010 29.98 -34.37 28.01
C VAL A 1010 30.01 -35.09 26.66
N GLU A 1011 30.41 -34.38 25.59
CA GLU A 1011 30.50 -34.92 24.22
C GLU A 1011 31.91 -35.40 23.86
N GLY A 1012 32.93 -34.97 24.61
CA GLY A 1012 34.34 -35.22 24.35
C GLY A 1012 35.06 -34.00 23.77
N ASP A 1013 36.39 -33.98 23.92
CA ASP A 1013 37.30 -32.91 23.44
C ASP A 1013 37.50 -33.00 21.92
N GLU A 1014 36.38 -32.90 21.18
CA GLU A 1014 36.35 -32.88 19.73
C GLU A 1014 36.39 -31.45 19.20
N VAL A 1015 37.02 -31.27 18.03
CA VAL A 1015 37.11 -29.97 17.36
C VAL A 1015 35.72 -29.38 17.09
N ALA A 1016 34.77 -30.20 16.66
CA ALA A 1016 33.41 -29.75 16.37
C ALA A 1016 32.71 -29.16 17.60
N THR A 1017 32.89 -29.77 18.77
CA THR A 1017 32.35 -29.30 20.04
C THR A 1017 32.92 -27.95 20.43
N LEU A 1018 34.25 -27.79 20.34
CA LEU A 1018 34.93 -26.51 20.57
C LEU A 1018 34.37 -25.42 19.66
N CYS A 1019 34.31 -25.68 18.35
CA CYS A 1019 33.97 -24.65 17.37
C CYS A 1019 32.55 -24.11 17.54
N ARG A 1020 31.58 -24.97 17.89
CA ARG A 1020 30.20 -24.52 18.18
C ARG A 1020 30.15 -23.49 19.31
N SER A 1021 30.96 -23.67 20.35
CA SER A 1021 31.07 -22.72 21.47
C SER A 1021 31.79 -21.43 21.06
N LEU A 1022 32.88 -21.53 20.28
CA LEU A 1022 33.64 -20.36 19.83
C LEU A 1022 32.83 -19.46 18.88
N GLU A 1023 32.02 -20.06 18.00
CA GLU A 1023 31.20 -19.33 17.03
C GLU A 1023 30.17 -18.41 17.69
N GLU A 1024 29.54 -18.84 18.79
CA GLU A 1024 28.58 -18.00 19.52
C GLU A 1024 29.28 -16.83 20.24
N TYR A 1025 30.50 -17.03 20.76
CA TYR A 1025 31.27 -15.94 21.35
C TYR A 1025 31.67 -14.91 20.27
N VAL A 1026 32.15 -15.38 19.12
CA VAL A 1026 32.49 -14.53 17.97
C VAL A 1026 31.27 -13.74 17.49
N LEU A 1027 30.11 -14.38 17.38
CA LEU A 1027 28.87 -13.70 17.03
C LEU A 1027 28.51 -12.60 18.04
N ALA A 1028 28.65 -12.87 19.34
CA ALA A 1028 28.42 -11.88 20.37
C ALA A 1028 29.39 -10.68 20.26
N CYS A 1029 30.66 -10.92 19.93
CA CYS A 1029 31.67 -9.89 19.69
C CYS A 1029 31.35 -9.03 18.46
N GLN A 1030 31.02 -9.66 17.32
CA GLN A 1030 30.69 -8.97 16.08
C GLN A 1030 29.42 -8.12 16.21
N GLN A 1031 28.44 -8.56 17.00
CA GLN A 1031 27.25 -7.78 17.33
C GLN A 1031 27.56 -6.52 18.17
N GLN A 1032 28.70 -6.46 18.86
CA GLN A 1032 29.20 -5.24 19.52
C GLN A 1032 30.11 -4.41 18.60
N GLY A 1033 30.24 -4.78 17.31
CA GLY A 1033 31.10 -4.09 16.34
C GLY A 1033 32.58 -4.39 16.49
N VAL A 1034 32.96 -5.44 17.23
CA VAL A 1034 34.36 -5.87 17.37
C VAL A 1034 34.73 -6.78 16.19
N SER A 1035 35.81 -6.44 15.46
CA SER A 1035 36.34 -7.33 14.41
C SER A 1035 37.02 -8.55 15.03
N MET A 1036 36.74 -9.73 14.47
CA MET A 1036 37.26 -11.02 14.91
C MET A 1036 38.15 -11.66 13.83
N ASP A 1037 38.87 -10.86 13.04
CA ASP A 1037 39.69 -11.38 11.93
C ASP A 1037 40.76 -12.38 12.40
N GLY A 1038 40.93 -13.47 11.66
CA GLY A 1038 42.02 -14.43 11.88
C GLY A 1038 41.76 -15.52 12.93
N TRP A 1039 40.61 -15.51 13.62
CA TRP A 1039 40.32 -16.47 14.70
C TRP A 1039 40.22 -17.92 14.19
N ARG A 1040 39.62 -18.15 13.01
CA ARG A 1040 39.49 -19.48 12.38
C ARG A 1040 40.81 -20.05 11.85
N GLN A 1041 41.85 -19.25 11.70
CA GLN A 1041 43.19 -19.71 11.32
C GLN A 1041 44.02 -20.09 12.55
N GLN A 1042 43.71 -19.47 13.70
CA GLN A 1042 44.34 -19.73 14.99
C GLN A 1042 43.62 -20.85 15.77
N THR A 1043 42.46 -21.28 15.29
CA THR A 1043 41.66 -22.39 15.81
C THR A 1043 41.45 -23.40 14.69
N ASP A 1044 41.30 -24.69 14.98
CA ASP A 1044 40.98 -25.67 13.93
C ASP A 1044 39.50 -25.59 13.47
N CYS A 1045 38.88 -24.41 13.60
CA CYS A 1045 37.46 -24.12 13.36
C CYS A 1045 37.19 -23.57 11.96
N GLY A 1046 37.69 -24.30 10.96
CA GLY A 1046 37.43 -23.99 9.55
C GLY A 1046 35.94 -24.08 9.23
N ILE A 1047 35.44 -23.08 8.49
CA ILE A 1047 34.08 -23.11 7.93
C ILE A 1047 34.14 -23.64 6.50
N SER A 1048 33.27 -24.60 6.19
CA SER A 1048 33.06 -25.06 4.82
C SER A 1048 31.93 -24.26 4.20
N CYS A 1049 32.24 -23.52 3.15
CA CYS A 1049 31.26 -22.72 2.44
C CYS A 1049 30.57 -23.52 1.32
N PRO A 1050 29.26 -23.30 1.09
CA PRO A 1050 28.54 -23.96 0.01
C PRO A 1050 29.13 -23.62 -1.35
N ALA A 1051 28.75 -24.37 -2.38
CA ALA A 1051 29.20 -24.11 -3.74
C ALA A 1051 28.96 -22.65 -4.15
N ASN A 1052 29.89 -22.09 -4.92
CA ASN A 1052 29.84 -20.69 -5.40
C ASN A 1052 29.85 -19.62 -4.30
N SER A 1053 30.41 -19.94 -3.13
CA SER A 1053 30.65 -18.98 -2.06
C SER A 1053 32.05 -19.13 -1.48
N LYS A 1054 32.53 -18.09 -0.81
CA LYS A 1054 33.82 -18.07 -0.11
C LYS A 1054 33.62 -17.59 1.31
N TYR A 1055 34.51 -18.02 2.20
CA TYR A 1055 34.55 -17.47 3.54
C TYR A 1055 34.95 -15.99 3.52
N SER A 1056 34.22 -15.18 4.27
CA SER A 1056 34.52 -13.78 4.54
C SER A 1056 34.40 -13.53 6.04
N SER A 1057 35.42 -12.90 6.64
CA SER A 1057 35.40 -12.54 8.07
C SER A 1057 34.54 -11.30 8.35
N CYS A 1058 34.22 -10.53 7.31
CA CYS A 1058 33.41 -9.31 7.36
C CYS A 1058 32.65 -9.17 6.04
N MET A 1059 31.49 -9.82 5.97
CA MET A 1059 30.50 -9.61 4.91
C MET A 1059 29.27 -8.88 5.44
N SER A 1060 28.42 -8.36 4.55
CA SER A 1060 27.16 -7.71 4.97
C SER A 1060 26.34 -8.65 5.87
N ALA A 1061 25.83 -8.13 6.99
CA ALA A 1061 24.90 -8.85 7.84
C ALA A 1061 23.54 -9.10 7.17
N CYS A 1062 23.22 -8.32 6.13
CA CYS A 1062 22.02 -8.46 5.32
C CYS A 1062 22.45 -8.73 3.87
N PRO A 1063 22.98 -9.93 3.56
CA PRO A 1063 23.44 -10.23 2.20
C PRO A 1063 22.28 -10.18 1.20
N ALA A 1064 22.58 -9.80 -0.04
CA ALA A 1064 21.62 -9.78 -1.12
C ALA A 1064 21.04 -11.18 -1.37
N SER A 1065 19.74 -11.24 -1.65
CA SER A 1065 19.04 -12.47 -1.97
C SER A 1065 18.18 -12.32 -3.22
N CYS A 1066 17.85 -13.43 -3.88
CA CYS A 1066 16.95 -13.42 -5.02
C CYS A 1066 15.57 -12.81 -4.73
N ASN A 1067 15.13 -12.82 -3.47
CA ASN A 1067 13.87 -12.21 -3.05
C ASN A 1067 14.01 -10.71 -2.73
N ASP A 1068 15.22 -10.27 -2.36
CA ASP A 1068 15.52 -8.89 -2.00
C ASP A 1068 17.00 -8.60 -2.27
N LEU A 1069 17.26 -8.06 -3.46
CA LEU A 1069 18.60 -7.70 -3.89
C LEU A 1069 19.13 -6.47 -3.14
N THR A 1070 18.25 -5.67 -2.53
CA THR A 1070 18.58 -4.37 -1.93
C THR A 1070 18.77 -4.45 -0.42
N SER A 1071 18.61 -5.65 0.16
CA SER A 1071 18.90 -5.92 1.58
C SER A 1071 20.24 -5.36 2.09
N PRO A 1072 21.36 -5.37 1.32
CA PRO A 1072 22.63 -4.83 1.82
C PRO A 1072 22.63 -3.32 2.04
N SER A 1073 22.01 -2.54 1.15
CA SER A 1073 21.99 -1.08 1.24
C SER A 1073 21.05 -0.55 2.33
N GLU A 1074 20.07 -1.36 2.74
CA GLU A 1074 19.17 -1.06 3.87
C GLU A 1074 19.70 -1.56 5.23
N CYS A 1075 20.92 -2.11 5.27
CA CYS A 1075 21.45 -2.79 6.46
C CYS A 1075 22.24 -1.84 7.38
N GLU A 1076 21.69 -1.52 8.54
CA GLU A 1076 22.38 -0.74 9.57
C GLU A 1076 23.28 -1.58 10.51
N SER A 1077 23.29 -2.91 10.33
CA SER A 1077 24.05 -3.82 11.19
C SER A 1077 25.53 -3.90 10.82
N PRO A 1078 26.46 -4.04 11.79
CA PRO A 1078 27.88 -4.25 11.50
C PRO A 1078 28.07 -5.53 10.67
N CYS A 1079 29.16 -5.59 9.91
CA CYS A 1079 29.50 -6.80 9.16
C CYS A 1079 29.68 -8.00 10.10
N VAL A 1080 29.38 -9.19 9.57
CA VAL A 1080 29.49 -10.46 10.29
C VAL A 1080 30.32 -11.44 9.47
N GLU A 1081 30.86 -12.46 10.13
CA GLU A 1081 31.52 -13.54 9.40
C GLU A 1081 30.49 -14.45 8.72
N GLY A 1082 30.88 -15.08 7.63
CA GLY A 1082 30.01 -16.02 6.93
C GLY A 1082 30.56 -16.46 5.58
N CYS A 1083 29.69 -17.15 4.85
CA CYS A 1083 29.95 -17.53 3.47
C CYS A 1083 29.30 -16.50 2.55
N GLU A 1084 30.14 -15.71 1.89
CA GLU A 1084 29.75 -14.67 0.95
C GLU A 1084 29.70 -15.28 -0.45
N CYS A 1085 28.61 -15.02 -1.19
CA CYS A 1085 28.51 -15.49 -2.57
C CYS A 1085 29.63 -14.88 -3.42
N LEU A 1086 30.16 -15.68 -4.36
CA LEU A 1086 31.14 -15.19 -5.32
C LEU A 1086 30.49 -14.17 -6.27
N PRO A 1087 31.28 -13.27 -6.90
CA PRO A 1087 30.76 -12.37 -7.94
C PRO A 1087 29.99 -13.15 -9.03
N GLY A 1088 28.82 -12.65 -9.41
CA GLY A 1088 27.89 -13.33 -10.34
C GLY A 1088 26.88 -14.28 -9.67
N TYR A 1089 26.93 -14.44 -8.35
CA TYR A 1089 26.02 -15.30 -7.57
C TYR A 1089 25.32 -14.52 -6.45
N VAL A 1090 24.14 -14.99 -6.06
CA VAL A 1090 23.28 -14.38 -5.04
C VAL A 1090 22.56 -15.45 -4.21
N LEU A 1091 22.14 -15.10 -2.99
CA LEU A 1091 21.48 -16.07 -2.11
C LEU A 1091 20.06 -16.41 -2.58
N SER A 1092 19.79 -17.70 -2.77
CA SER A 1092 18.44 -18.26 -2.80
C SER A 1092 18.29 -19.21 -1.62
N GLY A 1093 17.58 -18.78 -0.56
CA GLY A 1093 17.68 -19.47 0.73
C GLY A 1093 19.09 -19.35 1.30
N PHE A 1094 19.77 -20.46 1.56
CA PHE A 1094 21.15 -20.48 2.09
C PHE A 1094 22.19 -20.90 1.04
N ASP A 1095 21.78 -21.05 -0.22
CA ASP A 1095 22.64 -21.45 -1.32
C ASP A 1095 22.94 -20.26 -2.25
N CYS A 1096 24.16 -20.19 -2.78
CA CYS A 1096 24.55 -19.19 -3.77
C CYS A 1096 24.28 -19.71 -5.18
N VAL A 1097 23.29 -19.11 -5.83
CA VAL A 1097 22.87 -19.45 -7.20
C VAL A 1097 23.24 -18.32 -8.15
N PRO A 1098 23.52 -18.60 -9.44
CA PRO A 1098 23.65 -17.56 -10.46
C PRO A 1098 22.39 -16.68 -10.50
N TYR A 1099 22.53 -15.40 -10.81
CA TYR A 1099 21.40 -14.46 -10.91
C TYR A 1099 20.25 -14.94 -11.80
N LYS A 1100 20.56 -15.53 -12.97
CA LYS A 1100 19.55 -16.13 -13.86
C LYS A 1100 18.78 -17.33 -13.29
N GLN A 1101 19.27 -17.93 -12.20
CA GLN A 1101 18.63 -19.03 -11.49
C GLN A 1101 17.82 -18.56 -10.27
N CYS A 1102 17.70 -17.25 -10.05
CA CYS A 1102 16.73 -16.72 -9.11
C CYS A 1102 15.32 -17.14 -9.52
N GLY A 1103 14.52 -17.47 -8.50
CA GLY A 1103 13.14 -17.91 -8.66
C GLY A 1103 12.17 -16.79 -9.03
N CYS A 1104 10.95 -16.90 -8.53
CA CYS A 1104 9.85 -16.00 -8.83
C CYS A 1104 9.30 -15.41 -7.53
N THR A 1105 9.02 -14.11 -7.54
CA THR A 1105 8.19 -13.50 -6.51
C THR A 1105 6.75 -13.43 -7.00
N TYR A 1106 5.82 -13.96 -6.23
CA TYR A 1106 4.39 -13.95 -6.52
C TYR A 1106 3.63 -13.48 -5.28
N LEU A 1107 2.89 -12.37 -5.41
CA LEU A 1107 2.16 -11.73 -4.30
C LEU A 1107 3.03 -11.56 -3.04
N ASN A 1108 4.24 -10.99 -3.22
CA ASN A 1108 5.23 -10.74 -2.16
C ASN A 1108 5.78 -12.00 -1.44
N LYS A 1109 5.66 -13.19 -2.05
CA LYS A 1109 6.28 -14.44 -1.57
C LYS A 1109 7.25 -14.98 -2.63
N TYR A 1110 8.42 -15.44 -2.19
CA TYR A 1110 9.45 -16.00 -3.08
C TYR A 1110 9.33 -17.52 -3.20
N TYR A 1111 9.44 -18.00 -4.44
CA TYR A 1111 9.37 -19.40 -4.82
C TYR A 1111 10.57 -19.76 -5.71
N GLU A 1112 11.18 -20.91 -5.50
CA GLU A 1112 12.29 -21.36 -6.34
C GLU A 1112 11.82 -21.82 -7.72
N ILE A 1113 12.74 -21.84 -8.70
CA ILE A 1113 12.45 -22.38 -10.03
C ILE A 1113 12.01 -23.85 -9.91
N GLY A 1114 10.87 -24.17 -10.50
CA GLY A 1114 10.23 -25.48 -10.47
C GLY A 1114 9.23 -25.67 -9.32
N GLU A 1115 9.21 -24.77 -8.33
CA GLU A 1115 8.34 -24.87 -7.15
C GLU A 1115 6.86 -24.72 -7.54
N ILE A 1116 6.03 -25.67 -7.08
CA ILE A 1116 4.57 -25.67 -7.28
C ILE A 1116 3.91 -25.27 -5.97
N PHE A 1117 3.04 -24.28 -6.01
CA PHE A 1117 2.36 -23.73 -4.85
C PHE A 1117 0.90 -23.39 -5.14
N THR A 1118 0.12 -23.26 -4.08
CA THR A 1118 -1.29 -22.87 -4.15
C THR A 1118 -1.45 -21.53 -3.44
N THR A 1119 -2.27 -20.65 -3.99
CA THR A 1119 -2.63 -19.35 -3.39
C THR A 1119 -3.34 -19.52 -2.04
N ASP A 1120 -3.34 -18.47 -1.22
CA ASP A 1120 -3.83 -18.55 0.17
C ASP A 1120 -5.33 -18.90 0.28
N ASP A 1121 -6.13 -18.50 -0.71
CA ASP A 1121 -7.56 -18.82 -0.83
C ASP A 1121 -7.85 -20.07 -1.66
N CYS A 1122 -6.81 -20.79 -2.10
CA CYS A 1122 -6.88 -21.93 -3.02
C CYS A 1122 -7.64 -21.62 -4.33
N SER A 1123 -7.61 -20.37 -4.79
CA SER A 1123 -8.23 -19.97 -6.06
C SER A 1123 -7.38 -20.32 -7.28
N GLN A 1124 -6.08 -20.47 -7.08
CA GLN A 1124 -5.11 -20.71 -8.13
C GLN A 1124 -3.99 -21.63 -7.67
N LYS A 1125 -3.56 -22.49 -8.60
CA LYS A 1125 -2.36 -23.31 -8.48
C LYS A 1125 -1.32 -22.81 -9.45
N CYS A 1126 -0.13 -22.59 -8.94
CA CYS A 1126 0.93 -21.89 -9.64
C CYS A 1126 2.22 -22.69 -9.63
N GLN A 1127 3.04 -22.48 -10.66
CA GLN A 1127 4.41 -22.99 -10.73
C GLN A 1127 5.36 -21.87 -11.12
N CYS A 1128 6.44 -21.70 -10.37
CA CYS A 1128 7.55 -20.85 -10.80
C CYS A 1128 8.36 -21.60 -11.87
N THR A 1129 8.48 -21.07 -13.09
CA THR A 1129 9.11 -21.79 -14.21
C THR A 1129 10.49 -21.26 -14.58
N GLU A 1130 10.69 -19.95 -14.50
CA GLU A 1130 11.94 -19.22 -14.81
C GLU A 1130 12.00 -17.97 -13.93
N SER A 1131 13.14 -17.27 -13.88
CA SER A 1131 13.28 -15.99 -13.18
C SER A 1131 12.09 -15.07 -13.47
N SER A 1132 11.32 -14.75 -12.43
CA SER A 1132 10.11 -13.90 -12.47
C SER A 1132 8.92 -14.40 -13.31
N THR A 1133 8.89 -15.66 -13.76
CA THR A 1133 7.78 -16.22 -14.55
C THR A 1133 7.00 -17.25 -13.75
N VAL A 1134 5.75 -16.92 -13.44
CA VAL A 1134 4.83 -17.82 -12.72
C VAL A 1134 3.69 -18.21 -13.64
N PHE A 1135 3.48 -19.52 -13.79
CA PHE A 1135 2.37 -20.09 -14.52
C PHE A 1135 1.28 -20.51 -13.54
N CYS A 1136 0.16 -19.80 -13.53
CA CYS A 1136 -1.00 -20.11 -12.68
C CYS A 1136 -2.18 -20.62 -13.52
N PHE A 1137 -2.96 -21.51 -12.94
CA PHE A 1137 -4.27 -21.90 -13.43
C PHE A 1137 -5.27 -21.86 -12.30
N ASP A 1138 -6.52 -21.52 -12.63
CA ASP A 1138 -7.59 -21.48 -11.65
C ASP A 1138 -7.81 -22.87 -11.06
N GLU A 1139 -7.85 -22.92 -9.73
CA GLU A 1139 -8.11 -24.12 -8.95
C GLU A 1139 -9.37 -23.86 -8.11
N VAL A 1140 -10.27 -24.84 -8.11
CA VAL A 1140 -11.42 -24.84 -7.21
C VAL A 1140 -11.42 -26.19 -6.53
N CYS A 1141 -11.37 -26.21 -5.20
CA CYS A 1141 -11.37 -27.46 -4.46
C CYS A 1141 -12.59 -28.32 -4.83
N GLY A 1142 -12.35 -29.61 -5.09
CA GLY A 1142 -13.39 -30.54 -5.53
C GLY A 1142 -14.49 -30.75 -4.49
N SER A 1143 -15.60 -31.34 -4.90
CA SER A 1143 -16.70 -31.69 -3.98
C SER A 1143 -16.20 -32.64 -2.88
N GLY A 1144 -16.18 -32.16 -1.63
CA GLY A 1144 -15.67 -32.88 -0.47
C GLY A 1144 -14.21 -32.57 -0.11
N GLU A 1145 -13.57 -31.62 -0.81
CA GLU A 1145 -12.26 -31.08 -0.48
C GLU A 1145 -12.39 -29.69 0.18
N ILE A 1146 -11.48 -29.37 1.09
CA ILE A 1146 -11.37 -28.06 1.71
C ILE A 1146 -10.01 -27.46 1.39
N CYS A 1147 -9.95 -26.13 1.25
CA CYS A 1147 -8.70 -25.40 1.22
C CYS A 1147 -8.05 -25.52 2.61
N GLY A 1148 -6.91 -26.19 2.67
CA GLY A 1148 -6.25 -26.50 3.93
C GLY A 1148 -4.75 -26.61 3.78
N ILE A 1149 -4.10 -27.07 4.85
CA ILE A 1149 -2.65 -27.28 4.90
C ILE A 1149 -2.38 -28.75 5.19
N SER A 1150 -1.57 -29.39 4.35
CA SER A 1150 -1.08 -30.76 4.55
C SER A 1150 0.40 -30.83 4.23
N ASN A 1151 1.17 -31.52 5.07
CA ASN A 1151 2.64 -31.59 4.96
C ASN A 1151 3.31 -30.21 4.79
N TYR A 1152 2.80 -29.21 5.51
CA TYR A 1152 3.26 -27.82 5.47
C TYR A 1152 3.05 -27.08 4.14
N ASN A 1153 2.28 -27.65 3.22
CA ASN A 1153 1.91 -27.01 1.96
C ASN A 1153 0.42 -26.69 1.96
N ARG A 1154 0.04 -25.56 1.36
CA ARG A 1154 -1.36 -25.19 1.16
C ARG A 1154 -1.90 -25.83 -0.12
N GLY A 1155 -3.16 -26.27 -0.10
CA GLY A 1155 -3.81 -26.87 -1.26
C GLY A 1155 -5.23 -27.34 -0.96
N CYS A 1156 -5.87 -27.90 -1.98
CA CYS A 1156 -7.15 -28.59 -1.85
C CYS A 1156 -6.91 -30.03 -1.39
N TYR A 1157 -7.46 -30.36 -0.22
CA TYR A 1157 -7.34 -31.69 0.37
C TYR A 1157 -8.70 -32.23 0.73
N ARG A 1158 -8.91 -33.54 0.57
CA ARG A 1158 -10.15 -34.19 0.99
C ARG A 1158 -10.42 -33.91 2.46
N SER A 1159 -11.63 -33.43 2.73
CA SER A 1159 -12.17 -33.31 4.07
C SER A 1159 -12.24 -34.71 4.67
N GLY A 1160 -11.46 -34.92 5.73
CA GLY A 1160 -11.31 -36.21 6.36
C GLY A 1160 -10.83 -36.07 7.80
N PRO A 1161 -10.80 -37.18 8.56
CA PRO A 1161 -10.40 -37.17 9.97
C PRO A 1161 -8.97 -36.66 10.20
N CYS A 1162 -8.13 -36.71 9.15
CA CYS A 1162 -6.75 -36.24 9.17
C CYS A 1162 -6.55 -34.80 8.65
N MET A 1163 -7.63 -34.04 8.36
CA MET A 1163 -7.55 -32.67 7.83
C MET A 1163 -8.44 -31.70 8.63
N PRO A 1164 -7.86 -30.75 9.39
CA PRO A 1164 -6.42 -30.59 9.66
C PRO A 1164 -5.85 -31.78 10.45
N ASN A 1165 -4.53 -31.99 10.39
CA ASN A 1165 -3.87 -33.11 11.08
C ASN A 1165 -4.19 -33.09 12.59
N PRO A 1166 -4.94 -34.07 13.12
CA PRO A 1166 -5.31 -34.12 14.54
C PRO A 1166 -4.17 -34.60 15.45
N CYS A 1167 -3.07 -35.11 14.87
CA CYS A 1167 -1.95 -35.64 15.62
C CYS A 1167 -1.09 -34.50 16.18
N LYS A 1168 -0.75 -34.60 17.46
CA LYS A 1168 0.15 -33.68 18.16
C LYS A 1168 1.60 -34.12 18.00
N ASN A 1169 2.55 -33.25 18.38
CA ASN A 1169 3.97 -33.59 18.50
C ASN A 1169 4.58 -34.20 17.22
N ASP A 1170 4.25 -33.61 16.07
CA ASP A 1170 4.64 -34.06 14.72
C ASP A 1170 4.19 -35.50 14.38
N GLY A 1171 3.09 -35.97 15.00
CA GLY A 1171 2.48 -37.24 14.62
C GLY A 1171 1.95 -37.22 13.19
N ILE A 1172 2.14 -38.34 12.48
CA ILE A 1172 1.66 -38.51 11.11
C ILE A 1172 0.27 -39.14 11.15
N CYS A 1173 -0.75 -38.43 10.67
CA CYS A 1173 -2.10 -38.97 10.61
C CYS A 1173 -2.31 -39.87 9.40
N SER A 1174 -2.94 -41.02 9.63
CA SER A 1174 -3.40 -41.95 8.60
C SER A 1174 -4.88 -42.28 8.82
N GLU A 1175 -5.70 -42.26 7.77
CA GLU A 1175 -7.12 -42.62 7.86
C GLU A 1175 -7.30 -44.13 8.02
N THR A 1176 -8.29 -44.55 8.82
CA THR A 1176 -8.61 -45.97 9.05
C THR A 1176 -10.08 -46.27 8.84
N TYR A 1177 -10.40 -47.28 8.02
CA TYR A 1177 -11.78 -47.61 7.62
C TYR A 1177 -12.44 -48.76 8.41
N ASN A 1178 -11.72 -49.38 9.37
CA ASN A 1178 -12.15 -50.61 10.06
C ASN A 1178 -12.05 -50.57 11.61
N SER A 1179 -12.04 -49.37 12.21
CA SER A 1179 -11.80 -49.16 13.65
C SER A 1179 -12.87 -48.24 14.28
N THR A 1180 -13.03 -48.28 15.60
CA THR A 1180 -13.82 -47.30 16.38
C THR A 1180 -13.29 -45.87 16.29
N SER A 1181 -12.08 -45.66 15.78
CA SER A 1181 -11.49 -44.36 15.43
C SER A 1181 -11.37 -44.22 13.91
N LEU A 1182 -11.71 -43.06 13.36
CA LEU A 1182 -11.66 -42.77 11.92
C LEU A 1182 -10.23 -42.42 11.42
N HIS A 1183 -9.28 -42.24 12.34
CA HIS A 1183 -7.86 -42.02 12.06
C HIS A 1183 -6.94 -42.72 13.08
N PHE A 1184 -5.69 -42.83 12.70
CA PHE A 1184 -4.56 -43.31 13.50
C PHE A 1184 -3.39 -42.33 13.37
N CYS A 1185 -2.76 -41.98 14.50
CA CYS A 1185 -1.56 -41.15 14.52
C CYS A 1185 -0.31 -42.01 14.74
N GLU A 1186 0.62 -41.98 13.79
CA GLU A 1186 1.96 -42.52 13.98
C GLU A 1186 2.82 -41.50 14.73
N CYS A 1187 3.19 -41.85 15.96
CA CYS A 1187 3.90 -40.94 16.85
C CYS A 1187 5.41 -41.07 16.72
N SER A 1188 6.10 -39.94 16.84
CA SER A 1188 7.55 -39.89 16.95
C SER A 1188 8.05 -40.68 18.18
N GLU A 1189 9.34 -41.02 18.22
CA GLU A 1189 9.89 -42.00 19.18
C GLU A 1189 9.59 -41.69 20.66
N LEU A 1190 9.37 -40.42 21.02
CA LEU A 1190 9.12 -39.95 22.38
C LEU A 1190 7.63 -39.96 22.79
N TYR A 1191 6.71 -40.07 21.84
CA TYR A 1191 5.28 -39.89 22.07
C TYR A 1191 4.46 -41.15 21.74
N THR A 1192 3.30 -41.26 22.35
CA THR A 1192 2.33 -42.35 22.26
C THR A 1192 0.92 -41.81 22.49
N GLY A 1193 -0.08 -42.69 22.51
CA GLY A 1193 -1.49 -42.31 22.58
C GLY A 1193 -2.11 -42.13 21.19
N PRO A 1194 -3.45 -42.19 21.10
CA PRO A 1194 -4.21 -42.14 19.85
C PRO A 1194 -3.93 -40.94 18.95
N ASN A 1195 -3.57 -39.78 19.51
CA ASN A 1195 -3.23 -38.54 18.81
C ASN A 1195 -1.79 -38.07 19.09
N CYS A 1196 -0.91 -38.96 19.56
CA CYS A 1196 0.46 -38.61 19.97
C CYS A 1196 0.53 -37.59 21.11
N GLU A 1197 -0.51 -37.57 21.95
CA GLU A 1197 -0.68 -36.64 23.05
C GLU A 1197 0.00 -37.07 24.36
N ALA A 1198 0.41 -38.34 24.46
CA ALA A 1198 1.03 -38.92 25.64
C ALA A 1198 2.50 -39.24 25.37
N GLU A 1199 3.30 -39.40 26.41
CA GLU A 1199 4.73 -39.74 26.28
C GLU A 1199 4.95 -41.25 26.41
N LYS A 1200 5.93 -41.79 25.67
CA LYS A 1200 6.41 -43.15 25.93
C LYS A 1200 7.18 -43.16 27.24
N ILE A 1201 6.49 -43.50 28.34
CA ILE A 1201 7.14 -43.73 29.63
C ILE A 1201 8.03 -44.97 29.47
N GLY A 1202 9.35 -44.77 29.39
CA GLY A 1202 10.29 -45.88 29.48
C GLY A 1202 10.09 -46.59 30.81
N ASN A 1203 9.80 -47.89 30.79
CA ASN A 1203 9.73 -48.71 32.00
C ASN A 1203 10.98 -48.45 32.85
N LYS A 1204 10.78 -47.89 34.05
CA LYS A 1204 11.73 -48.03 35.14
C LYS A 1204 11.80 -49.53 35.45
N THR A 1205 12.78 -50.23 34.90
CA THR A 1205 13.29 -51.43 35.57
C THR A 1205 13.84 -50.96 36.92
N ILE A 1206 13.17 -51.43 37.97
CA ILE A 1206 13.51 -51.24 39.40
C ILE A 1206 14.95 -51.67 39.66
#